data_AF-A0A2W6Z8K9-F1
#
_entry.id   AF-A0A2W6Z8K9-F1
#
_cell.length_a   1.000
_cell.length_b   1.000
_cell.length_c   1.000
_cell.angle_alpha   90.00
_cell.angle_beta   90.00
_cell.angle_gamma   90.00
#
_symmetry.space_group_name_H-M   'P 1'
#
loop_
_entity.id
_entity.type
_entity.pdbx_description
1 polymer ?
#
loop_
_entity_poly.entity_id
_entity_poly.type
_entity_poly.pdbx_seq_one_letter_code
_entity_poly.pdbx_strand_id
1 'polypeptide(L)'
;MKFLPESSKPDSKALTKNLPSTELSPSSQDLGDNSGDPQGEIDPRDRLTWSDFYVVLSIPIVSGLTYLGLIYLYNPSSISWLAPSEAPAFYSSSLWNAPKSIKQIQKELGEVQLKLGEKYGLQKEQYLYTVLETETQNIREIRLYQTIWDRGEEKFLLVSTTTVAGVDEYFVRSPLLKYATSPPPERLQPNRKRLPLKKLSRLKDSPSDYGGTWFATTGNVDGIAYGQIYYFVEDQRSQLFELESWTSPTGELPNWQRVLSNQTWQLVVNQTQKFEPLFTIWQPEVVTNQGDGKPINLRQITLNEAKNQPPKYREALVLASVGLWSPALEILNAMTTEMQSQGQSLSPYLQEQYDLISFHAQITSSQTQKSLSNLGEKALVSIIDGQWEEAIAIANDPDYKGDQIAEMLAKYHPHIWQRVTTLLTYTGVKKEIKLWGGLVVLHRNGLRRAENWLRSQKVDAKDYDQLLQRLDLAPIAIKPNQLIGTVNYIGRGNAGADWFLPPPKLEEGQAWYEVSISLLRDGNQWINAPFAELSDRSSLLLWRILGLSLNPNLGVVLYDAYGKSKTANLTAQSLWVSESGSLKILATGEVGLAPLLSTSTIAPLVTSGGAFAPPSSTAVDWQIVAPETIERIIRSMYSELQRNGQVSLEIEEFSILVQQQWTLLSVNLDGFGKPEYLLLLDREQVDLGDRHYPLAIAFTSEGSLLFSDVSGGRIWIDVLPSSTEGQILTLRDGRYEVWRLR
;
A
#
# COMPACT_ATOMS: atom_id res chain seq x y z
N MET A 1 -18.32 -3.86 -12.46
CA MET A 1 -19.35 -4.11 -11.41
C MET A 1 -19.52 -2.85 -10.57
N LYS A 2 -20.71 -2.60 -9.99
CA LYS A 2 -20.94 -1.48 -9.07
C LYS A 2 -20.86 -1.97 -7.62
N PHE A 3 -20.00 -1.38 -6.81
CA PHE A 3 -20.19 -1.27 -5.35
C PHE A 3 -19.48 0.00 -4.85
N LEU A 4 -20.22 0.83 -4.13
CA LEU A 4 -19.72 1.94 -3.31
C LEU A 4 -20.29 1.72 -1.91
N PRO A 5 -19.49 1.80 -0.83
CA PRO A 5 -20.03 1.87 0.53
C PRO A 5 -20.61 3.25 0.79
N GLU A 6 -21.74 3.31 1.49
CA GLU A 6 -22.44 4.56 1.78
C GLU A 6 -21.82 5.35 2.95
N SER A 7 -22.06 6.66 2.97
CA SER A 7 -21.66 7.53 4.08
C SER A 7 -22.57 7.34 5.29
N SER A 8 -22.00 6.90 6.41
CA SER A 8 -22.68 6.88 7.71
C SER A 8 -22.88 8.30 8.25
N LYS A 9 -24.13 8.65 8.56
CA LYS A 9 -24.48 9.80 9.40
C LYS A 9 -24.62 9.35 10.85
N PRO A 10 -24.24 10.16 11.85
CA PRO A 10 -24.61 9.91 13.24
C PRO A 10 -26.09 10.23 13.47
N ASP A 11 -26.80 9.35 14.19
CA ASP A 11 -28.17 9.58 14.67
C ASP A 11 -28.17 10.62 15.80
N SER A 12 -28.99 11.67 15.68
CA SER A 12 -29.30 12.61 16.76
C SER A 12 -30.78 12.53 17.13
N LYS A 13 -31.12 11.61 18.04
CA LYS A 13 -32.49 11.46 18.58
C LYS A 13 -32.82 12.59 19.56
N ALA A 14 -33.28 13.72 19.03
CA ALA A 14 -34.01 14.73 19.80
C ALA A 14 -35.31 14.11 20.36
N LEU A 15 -35.58 14.34 21.65
CA LEU A 15 -36.71 13.74 22.36
C LEU A 15 -37.77 14.80 22.69
N THR A 16 -38.45 15.29 21.65
CA THR A 16 -39.59 16.19 21.75
C THR A 16 -40.89 15.40 21.55
N LYS A 17 -41.72 15.32 22.59
CA LYS A 17 -43.05 14.67 22.55
C LYS A 17 -44.13 15.71 22.81
N ASN A 18 -45.05 15.85 21.86
CA ASN A 18 -46.13 16.84 21.93
C ASN A 18 -47.24 16.42 22.92
N LEU A 19 -47.78 17.41 23.63
CA LEU A 19 -49.20 17.83 23.63
C LEU A 19 -50.20 16.96 22.83
N PRO A 20 -51.47 16.81 23.29
CA PRO A 20 -52.41 17.94 23.14
C PRO A 20 -53.59 18.11 24.15
N SER A 21 -53.98 19.38 24.31
CA SER A 21 -55.34 19.97 24.41
C SER A 21 -56.48 19.36 25.25
N THR A 22 -56.91 20.13 26.27
CA THR A 22 -58.30 20.59 26.53
C THR A 22 -58.16 21.83 27.45
N GLU A 23 -58.51 23.08 27.13
CA GLU A 23 -59.76 23.73 26.67
C GLU A 23 -60.72 24.14 27.82
N LEU A 24 -61.34 25.32 27.67
CA LEU A 24 -62.36 25.99 28.50
C LEU A 24 -61.92 26.72 29.79
N SER A 25 -62.76 27.69 30.18
CA SER A 25 -62.42 28.86 31.01
C SER A 25 -63.33 28.95 32.28
N PRO A 26 -63.49 30.07 33.02
CA PRO A 26 -63.52 30.00 34.49
C PRO A 26 -64.91 30.11 35.14
N SER A 27 -64.97 29.83 36.44
CA SER A 27 -66.04 30.31 37.35
C SER A 27 -65.46 30.78 38.69
N SER A 28 -66.13 31.78 39.28
CA SER A 28 -65.87 32.37 40.59
C SER A 28 -66.89 31.90 41.64
N GLN A 29 -66.84 32.48 42.85
CA GLN A 29 -67.84 32.35 43.95
C GLN A 29 -67.81 31.01 44.72
N ASP A 30 -68.17 30.94 46.01
CA ASP A 30 -68.22 31.99 47.07
C ASP A 30 -68.20 31.34 48.49
N LEU A 31 -68.03 32.19 49.52
CA LEU A 31 -68.57 32.15 50.90
C LEU A 31 -68.77 30.80 51.66
N GLY A 32 -68.38 30.81 52.96
CA GLY A 32 -68.93 29.90 53.98
C GLY A 32 -67.92 29.29 54.97
N ASP A 33 -68.10 29.29 56.30
CA ASP A 33 -68.42 30.35 57.29
C ASP A 33 -68.29 29.77 58.73
N ASN A 34 -68.00 30.63 59.73
CA ASN A 34 -68.31 30.53 61.18
C ASN A 34 -67.62 29.57 62.18
N SER A 35 -67.61 30.04 63.45
CA SER A 35 -67.19 29.42 64.74
C SER A 35 -65.71 28.99 64.91
N GLY A 36 -65.07 29.01 66.09
CA GLY A 36 -65.43 29.49 67.45
C GLY A 36 -64.61 28.74 68.54
N ASP A 37 -64.20 29.30 69.69
CA ASP A 37 -64.28 30.70 70.17
C ASP A 37 -63.02 31.15 71.00
N PRO A 38 -62.89 31.14 72.37
CA PRO A 38 -61.96 32.08 73.05
C PRO A 38 -60.91 31.48 74.03
N GLN A 39 -60.23 32.38 74.79
CA GLN A 39 -59.15 32.21 75.80
C GLN A 39 -57.72 32.05 75.24
N GLY A 40 -56.70 32.81 75.67
CA GLY A 40 -56.72 34.01 76.53
C GLY A 40 -55.33 34.57 76.88
N GLU A 41 -55.32 35.84 77.31
CA GLU A 41 -54.26 36.56 78.08
C GLU A 41 -52.94 37.03 77.39
N ILE A 42 -52.39 38.11 77.98
CA ILE A 42 -51.09 38.80 77.75
C ILE A 42 -50.89 39.55 76.41
N ASP A 43 -50.91 40.88 76.48
CA ASP A 43 -50.45 41.81 75.42
C ASP A 43 -48.97 42.19 75.61
N PRO A 44 -48.08 41.96 74.61
CA PRO A 44 -46.66 42.30 74.68
C PRO A 44 -46.28 43.62 73.98
N ARG A 45 -47.23 44.48 73.57
CA ARG A 45 -46.94 45.63 72.69
C ARG A 45 -46.09 46.75 73.30
N ASP A 46 -46.08 46.90 74.63
CA ASP A 46 -45.27 47.91 75.33
C ASP A 46 -43.89 47.37 75.77
N ARG A 47 -43.00 47.11 74.79
CA ARG A 47 -41.51 47.26 74.87
C ARG A 47 -40.80 46.79 73.59
N LEU A 48 -40.83 47.63 72.55
CA LEU A 48 -39.74 47.70 71.57
C LEU A 48 -39.47 49.16 71.24
N THR A 49 -38.38 49.71 71.75
CA THR A 49 -37.90 51.04 71.39
C THR A 49 -37.06 50.96 70.12
N TRP A 50 -37.00 52.04 69.33
CA TRP A 50 -36.23 52.04 68.07
C TRP A 50 -34.73 51.74 68.29
N SER A 51 -34.18 52.05 69.46
CA SER A 51 -32.85 51.62 69.90
C SER A 51 -32.66 50.10 69.87
N ASP A 52 -33.66 49.33 70.32
CA ASP A 52 -33.59 47.87 70.38
C ASP A 52 -33.55 47.28 68.95
N PHE A 53 -34.29 47.89 68.02
CA PHE A 53 -34.28 47.53 66.61
C PHE A 53 -32.92 47.76 65.96
N TYR A 54 -32.25 48.90 66.25
CA TYR A 54 -30.90 49.17 65.78
C TYR A 54 -29.84 48.24 66.39
N VAL A 55 -29.94 47.92 67.69
CA VAL A 55 -29.05 46.95 68.34
C VAL A 55 -29.21 45.56 67.71
N VAL A 56 -30.44 45.09 67.50
CA VAL A 56 -30.70 43.78 66.88
C VAL A 56 -30.23 43.75 65.41
N LEU A 57 -30.36 44.83 64.63
CA LEU A 57 -29.77 44.90 63.28
C LEU A 57 -28.23 45.00 63.30
N SER A 58 -27.63 45.61 64.33
CA SER A 58 -26.17 45.78 64.39
C SER A 58 -25.42 44.45 64.47
N ILE A 59 -26.00 43.43 65.13
CA ILE A 59 -25.38 42.12 65.33
C ILE A 59 -25.07 41.42 63.99
N PRO A 60 -26.05 41.14 63.10
CA PRO A 60 -25.77 40.51 61.81
C PRO A 60 -24.93 41.40 60.88
N ILE A 61 -24.97 42.73 61.02
CA ILE A 61 -24.11 43.65 60.24
C ILE A 61 -22.65 43.53 60.70
N VAL A 62 -22.39 43.57 62.01
CA VAL A 62 -21.02 43.43 62.57
C VAL A 62 -20.50 42.01 62.36
N SER A 63 -21.31 40.97 62.56
CA SER A 63 -20.93 39.59 62.22
C SER A 63 -20.67 39.43 60.72
N GLY A 64 -21.49 40.03 59.85
CA GLY A 64 -21.31 40.02 58.40
C GLY A 64 -20.03 40.74 57.95
N LEU A 65 -19.75 41.92 58.50
CA LEU A 65 -18.50 42.66 58.23
C LEU A 65 -17.26 41.94 58.79
N THR A 66 -17.37 41.29 59.96
CA THR A 66 -16.28 40.48 60.53
C THR A 66 -16.04 39.23 59.68
N TYR A 67 -17.10 38.58 59.19
CA TYR A 67 -17.02 37.44 58.29
C TYR A 67 -16.45 37.83 56.91
N LEU A 68 -16.85 38.99 56.36
CA LEU A 68 -16.26 39.56 55.14
C LEU A 68 -14.78 39.94 55.35
N GLY A 69 -14.41 40.45 56.53
CA GLY A 69 -13.01 40.72 56.89
C GLY A 69 -12.16 39.46 57.01
N LEU A 70 -12.71 38.38 57.58
CA LEU A 70 -12.07 37.05 57.61
C LEU A 70 -11.97 36.44 56.20
N ILE A 71 -13.02 36.57 55.38
CA ILE A 71 -13.01 36.19 53.97
C ILE A 71 -11.94 36.98 53.20
N TYR A 72 -11.79 38.28 53.45
CA TYR A 72 -10.77 39.12 52.81
C TYR A 72 -9.35 38.76 53.26
N LEU A 73 -9.15 38.42 54.55
CA LEU A 73 -7.86 37.92 55.06
C LEU A 73 -7.50 36.52 54.53
N TYR A 74 -8.50 35.68 54.22
CA TYR A 74 -8.32 34.32 53.71
C TYR A 74 -8.25 34.25 52.18
N ASN A 75 -8.95 35.14 51.49
CA ASN A 75 -9.10 35.22 50.04
C ASN A 75 -9.49 36.66 49.58
N PRO A 76 -8.53 37.59 49.48
CA PRO A 76 -8.82 39.01 49.22
C PRO A 76 -9.45 39.29 47.85
N SER A 77 -9.29 38.39 46.86
CA SER A 77 -9.88 38.54 45.53
C SER A 77 -11.34 38.09 45.43
N SER A 78 -11.93 37.56 46.51
CA SER A 78 -13.35 37.17 46.56
C SER A 78 -14.33 38.36 46.59
N ILE A 79 -13.85 39.57 46.89
CA ILE A 79 -14.65 40.79 46.97
C ILE A 79 -14.20 41.75 45.86
N SER A 80 -14.78 41.60 44.67
CA SER A 80 -14.33 42.24 43.42
C SER A 80 -14.34 43.77 43.40
N TRP A 81 -15.05 44.43 44.33
CA TRP A 81 -15.11 45.89 44.44
C TRP A 81 -14.10 46.50 45.43
N LEU A 82 -13.33 45.66 46.14
CA LEU A 82 -12.24 46.10 47.04
C LEU A 82 -10.83 45.89 46.46
N ALA A 83 -10.71 45.17 45.34
CA ALA A 83 -9.45 45.06 44.61
C ALA A 83 -9.14 46.39 43.88
N PRO A 84 -7.96 47.00 44.06
CA PRO A 84 -7.58 48.19 43.29
C PRO A 84 -7.41 47.81 41.80
N SER A 85 -7.79 48.73 40.91
CA SER A 85 -7.83 48.52 39.45
C SER A 85 -6.48 48.24 38.77
N GLU A 86 -5.39 48.28 39.54
CA GLU A 86 -4.01 48.02 39.10
C GLU A 86 -3.47 46.67 39.61
N ALA A 87 -4.26 45.91 40.38
CA ALA A 87 -3.83 44.62 40.91
C ALA A 87 -3.81 43.52 39.81
N PRO A 88 -2.67 42.82 39.60
CA PRO A 88 -2.62 41.71 38.66
C PRO A 88 -3.46 40.52 39.15
N ALA A 89 -4.25 39.92 38.26
CA ALA A 89 -5.28 38.92 38.58
C ALA A 89 -4.76 37.51 38.93
N PHE A 90 -3.52 37.40 39.47
CA PHE A 90 -2.75 36.15 39.55
C PHE A 90 -2.48 35.60 40.95
N TYR A 91 -3.16 36.12 41.99
CA TYR A 91 -3.14 35.47 43.31
C TYR A 91 -4.00 34.19 43.30
N SER A 92 -3.45 33.12 42.71
CA SER A 92 -4.00 31.77 42.83
C SER A 92 -4.01 31.38 44.31
N SER A 93 -5.19 31.26 44.91
CA SER A 93 -5.40 31.07 46.35
C SER A 93 -5.02 29.66 46.82
N SER A 94 -3.72 29.35 46.79
CA SER A 94 -3.17 28.04 47.09
C SER A 94 -1.81 28.19 47.78
N LEU A 95 -1.71 27.70 49.02
CA LEU A 95 -0.46 27.61 49.78
C LEU A 95 0.61 26.72 49.10
N TRP A 96 0.22 25.97 48.06
CA TRP A 96 1.09 25.09 47.28
C TRP A 96 1.82 25.80 46.13
N ASN A 97 1.33 26.97 45.68
CA ASN A 97 1.94 27.74 44.59
C ASN A 97 2.94 28.80 45.11
N ALA A 98 3.71 28.45 46.14
CA ALA A 98 4.78 29.30 46.65
C ALA A 98 5.92 29.44 45.60
N PRO A 99 6.61 30.59 45.51
CA PRO A 99 7.77 30.77 44.64
C PRO A 99 8.95 29.86 45.02
N LYS A 100 9.57 29.20 44.04
CA LYS A 100 10.61 28.16 44.27
C LYS A 100 11.88 28.44 43.49
N SER A 101 13.02 28.05 44.05
CA SER A 101 14.29 27.98 43.31
C SER A 101 14.30 26.81 42.32
N ILE A 102 15.12 26.90 41.27
CA ILE A 102 15.30 25.82 40.28
C ILE A 102 15.68 24.48 40.95
N LYS A 103 16.49 24.51 42.02
CA LYS A 103 16.88 23.30 42.77
C LYS A 103 15.68 22.63 43.46
N GLN A 104 14.74 23.41 44.01
CA GLN A 104 13.50 22.88 44.60
C GLN A 104 12.59 22.29 43.53
N ILE A 105 12.39 22.99 42.41
CA ILE A 105 11.58 22.52 41.28
C ILE A 105 12.16 21.21 40.69
N GLN A 106 13.48 21.12 40.54
CA GLN A 106 14.15 19.90 40.08
C GLN A 106 14.00 18.73 41.06
N LYS A 107 14.02 18.98 42.39
CA LYS A 107 13.77 17.95 43.40
C LYS A 107 12.34 17.42 43.33
N GLU A 108 11.35 18.32 43.33
CA GLU A 108 9.92 17.96 43.26
C GLU A 108 9.58 17.18 41.99
N LEU A 109 10.17 17.55 40.85
CA LEU A 109 10.03 16.78 39.61
C LEU A 109 10.72 15.42 39.70
N GLY A 110 11.91 15.35 40.29
CA GLY A 110 12.66 14.09 40.44
C GLY A 110 11.93 13.04 41.29
N GLU A 111 11.16 13.47 42.30
CA GLU A 111 10.31 12.61 43.12
C GLU A 111 9.19 11.92 42.31
N VAL A 112 8.83 12.45 41.14
CA VAL A 112 7.87 11.85 40.18
C VAL A 112 8.53 11.42 38.85
N GLN A 113 9.84 11.14 38.86
CA GLN A 113 10.64 10.74 37.69
C GLN A 113 10.67 11.76 36.53
N LEU A 114 10.32 13.02 36.77
CA LEU A 114 10.40 14.12 35.82
C LEU A 114 11.63 15.01 36.05
N LYS A 115 11.96 15.87 35.09
CA LYS A 115 12.99 16.92 35.25
C LYS A 115 12.68 18.14 34.38
N LEU A 116 13.28 19.29 34.72
CA LEU A 116 13.27 20.45 33.83
C LEU A 116 14.14 20.18 32.59
N GLY A 117 13.66 20.62 31.42
CA GLY A 117 14.34 20.57 30.14
C GLY A 117 14.78 21.95 29.64
N GLU A 118 14.41 22.27 28.40
CA GLU A 118 14.79 23.49 27.69
C GLU A 118 14.10 24.73 28.31
N LYS A 119 14.86 25.83 28.50
CA LYS A 119 14.39 27.15 28.97
C LYS A 119 14.25 28.12 27.80
N TYR A 120 13.11 28.80 27.69
CA TYR A 120 12.88 29.88 26.73
C TYR A 120 12.55 31.18 27.46
N GLY A 121 13.29 32.24 27.15
CA GLY A 121 13.01 33.60 27.62
C GLY A 121 11.84 34.22 26.87
N LEU A 122 10.97 34.89 27.62
CA LEU A 122 9.87 35.71 27.14
C LEU A 122 10.06 37.16 27.63
N GLN A 123 9.11 38.04 27.34
CA GLN A 123 9.08 39.38 27.91
C GLN A 123 8.73 39.37 29.42
N LYS A 124 8.89 40.51 30.10
CA LYS A 124 8.42 40.74 31.49
C LYS A 124 8.94 39.71 32.53
N GLU A 125 10.19 39.27 32.39
CA GLU A 125 10.85 38.29 33.26
C GLU A 125 10.12 36.92 33.35
N GLN A 126 9.37 36.56 32.28
CA GLN A 126 8.72 35.26 32.15
C GLN A 126 9.59 34.24 31.41
N TYR A 127 9.41 32.97 31.75
CA TYR A 127 10.16 31.85 31.19
C TYR A 127 9.29 30.61 30.98
N LEU A 128 9.31 30.05 29.76
CA LEU A 128 8.77 28.71 29.50
C LEU A 128 9.86 27.67 29.75
N TYR A 129 9.52 26.61 30.47
CA TYR A 129 10.36 25.42 30.65
C TYR A 129 9.60 24.18 30.18
N THR A 130 10.25 23.29 29.43
CA THR A 130 9.73 21.93 29.24
C THR A 130 9.94 21.10 30.49
N VAL A 131 9.01 20.16 30.76
CA VAL A 131 9.14 19.12 31.77
C VAL A 131 9.24 17.78 31.05
N LEU A 132 10.35 17.08 31.27
CA LEU A 132 10.73 15.86 30.57
C LEU A 132 10.63 14.64 31.49
N GLU A 133 10.24 13.50 30.94
CA GLU A 133 10.49 12.20 31.56
C GLU A 133 12.00 11.94 31.70
N THR A 134 12.44 11.41 32.84
CA THR A 134 13.87 11.20 33.12
C THR A 134 14.48 10.10 32.25
N GLU A 135 13.74 9.04 31.94
CA GLU A 135 14.23 7.92 31.14
C GLU A 135 14.15 8.22 29.63
N THR A 136 12.96 8.54 29.11
CA THR A 136 12.66 8.58 27.66
C THR A 136 13.01 9.91 26.97
N GLN A 137 13.18 10.98 27.76
CA GLN A 137 13.27 12.38 27.31
C GLN A 137 12.02 12.89 26.58
N ASN A 138 10.85 12.29 26.81
CA ASN A 138 9.58 12.81 26.29
C ASN A 138 9.12 14.04 27.10
N ILE A 139 8.57 15.06 26.43
CA ILE A 139 7.88 16.18 27.08
C ILE A 139 6.54 15.67 27.63
N ARG A 140 6.29 15.94 28.92
CA ARG A 140 5.00 15.73 29.58
C ARG A 140 4.23 17.03 29.80
N GLU A 141 4.93 18.12 30.05
CA GLU A 141 4.33 19.43 30.30
C GLU A 141 5.22 20.54 29.75
N ILE A 142 4.61 21.70 29.48
CA ILE A 142 5.30 22.98 29.32
C ILE A 142 4.79 23.89 30.44
N ARG A 143 5.70 24.42 31.27
CA ARG A 143 5.38 25.27 32.41
C ARG A 143 5.85 26.69 32.16
N LEU A 144 4.94 27.64 32.35
CA LEU A 144 5.23 29.07 32.36
C LEU A 144 5.55 29.51 33.79
N TYR A 145 6.73 30.06 33.99
CA TYR A 145 7.15 30.68 35.24
C TYR A 145 7.35 32.18 35.07
N GLN A 146 7.18 32.93 36.14
CA GLN A 146 7.61 34.32 36.27
C GLN A 146 8.71 34.39 37.33
N THR A 147 9.82 35.08 37.03
CA THR A 147 10.83 35.41 38.03
C THR A 147 10.27 36.44 39.01
N ILE A 148 10.55 36.23 40.29
CA ILE A 148 10.35 37.20 41.37
C ILE A 148 11.59 37.23 42.28
N TRP A 149 11.69 38.29 43.07
CA TRP A 149 12.78 38.47 44.05
C TRP A 149 12.23 38.33 45.47
N ASP A 150 12.60 37.26 46.17
CA ASP A 150 12.22 37.00 47.56
C ASP A 150 13.47 37.01 48.45
N ARG A 151 13.56 37.99 49.37
CA ARG A 151 14.68 38.19 50.31
C ARG A 151 16.07 38.30 49.65
N GLY A 152 16.11 38.71 48.38
CA GLY A 152 17.34 38.84 47.59
C GLY A 152 17.71 37.61 46.77
N GLU A 153 16.92 36.52 46.82
CA GLU A 153 17.08 35.36 45.94
C GLU A 153 16.12 35.44 44.74
N GLU A 154 16.60 35.06 43.55
CA GLU A 154 15.74 34.83 42.38
C GLU A 154 14.90 33.55 42.59
N LYS A 155 13.57 33.66 42.50
CA LYS A 155 12.64 32.52 42.61
C LYS A 155 11.61 32.55 41.49
N PHE A 156 11.11 31.39 41.14
CA PHE A 156 10.18 31.19 40.04
C PHE A 156 8.79 30.87 40.61
N LEU A 157 7.81 31.74 40.30
CA LEU A 157 6.40 31.50 40.54
C LEU A 157 5.81 30.76 39.33
N LEU A 158 5.09 29.65 39.54
CA LEU A 158 4.43 28.92 38.46
C LEU A 158 3.12 29.62 38.09
N VAL A 159 3.04 30.12 36.86
CA VAL A 159 1.91 30.90 36.32
C VAL A 159 0.90 29.98 35.63
N SER A 160 1.38 29.04 34.79
CA SER A 160 0.52 28.05 34.13
C SER A 160 1.28 26.78 33.75
N THR A 161 0.54 25.68 33.58
CA THR A 161 1.06 24.38 33.12
C THR A 161 0.19 23.89 31.97
N THR A 162 0.80 23.65 30.80
CA THR A 162 0.16 23.02 29.64
C THR A 162 0.61 21.56 29.58
N THR A 163 -0.30 20.62 29.77
CA THR A 163 -0.02 19.18 29.60
C THR A 163 0.17 18.85 28.11
N VAL A 164 1.25 18.15 27.77
CA VAL A 164 1.58 17.80 26.38
C VAL A 164 1.16 16.37 26.08
N ALA A 165 0.19 16.21 25.19
CA ALA A 165 -0.20 14.91 24.65
C ALA A 165 0.64 14.56 23.41
N GLY A 166 0.88 13.26 23.19
CA GLY A 166 1.52 12.80 21.94
C GLY A 166 0.59 12.90 20.73
N VAL A 167 1.17 13.00 19.53
CA VAL A 167 0.46 13.08 18.24
C VAL A 167 0.12 11.65 17.75
N ASP A 168 -1.06 11.43 17.17
CA ASP A 168 -1.49 10.09 16.75
C ASP A 168 -0.62 9.51 15.61
N GLU A 169 -0.15 8.25 15.74
CA GLU A 169 0.75 7.63 14.76
C GLU A 169 0.09 7.47 13.38
N TYR A 170 -1.23 7.27 13.34
CA TYR A 170 -1.97 7.25 12.09
C TYR A 170 -1.90 8.61 11.39
N PHE A 171 -2.16 9.72 12.09
CA PHE A 171 -2.01 11.07 11.54
C PHE A 171 -0.58 11.31 11.04
N VAL A 172 0.44 11.01 11.86
CA VAL A 172 1.86 11.23 11.50
C VAL A 172 2.24 10.50 10.21
N ARG A 173 1.78 9.26 10.02
CA ARG A 173 2.08 8.45 8.82
C ARG A 173 1.10 8.66 7.66
N SER A 174 -0.05 9.32 7.89
CA SER A 174 -1.14 9.43 6.92
C SER A 174 -0.76 9.99 5.54
N PRO A 175 0.21 10.92 5.36
CA PRO A 175 0.62 11.35 4.03
C PRO A 175 1.10 10.17 3.17
N LEU A 176 1.95 9.32 3.74
CA LEU A 176 2.56 8.16 3.08
C LEU A 176 1.53 7.06 2.71
N LEU A 177 0.30 7.14 3.22
CA LEU A 177 -0.76 6.19 2.91
C LEU A 177 -1.57 6.60 1.66
N LYS A 178 -1.47 7.84 1.15
CA LYS A 178 -2.30 8.34 0.02
C LYS A 178 -2.25 7.44 -1.22
N TYR A 179 -1.08 6.87 -1.51
CA TYR A 179 -0.83 6.06 -2.71
C TYR A 179 -0.40 4.61 -2.39
N ALA A 180 -0.67 4.12 -1.17
CA ALA A 180 -0.26 2.79 -0.74
C ALA A 180 -0.99 1.67 -1.50
N THR A 181 -0.25 0.68 -2.00
CA THR A 181 -0.78 -0.49 -2.73
C THR A 181 -1.32 -1.59 -1.81
N SER A 182 -0.93 -1.57 -0.53
CA SER A 182 -1.38 -2.49 0.51
C SER A 182 -2.14 -1.71 1.60
N PRO A 183 -3.15 -2.32 2.26
CA PRO A 183 -3.83 -1.68 3.38
C PRO A 183 -2.85 -1.41 4.53
N PRO A 184 -3.05 -0.35 5.33
CA PRO A 184 -2.25 -0.12 6.53
C PRO A 184 -2.46 -1.29 7.52
N PRO A 185 -1.39 -1.75 8.21
CA PRO A 185 -1.49 -2.86 9.15
C PRO A 185 -2.38 -2.46 10.34
N GLU A 186 -3.13 -3.40 10.94
CA GLU A 186 -4.13 -3.09 11.98
C GLU A 186 -3.62 -2.33 13.21
N ARG A 187 -2.31 -2.41 13.49
CA ARG A 187 -1.65 -1.60 14.53
C ARG A 187 -1.65 -0.09 14.24
N LEU A 188 -1.81 0.29 12.97
CA LEU A 188 -1.85 1.66 12.46
C LEU A 188 -3.30 2.03 12.13
N GLN A 189 -4.08 2.28 13.18
CA GLN A 189 -5.44 2.83 13.09
C GLN A 189 -5.55 4.11 13.93
N PRO A 190 -6.48 5.03 13.60
CA PRO A 190 -6.67 6.27 14.35
C PRO A 190 -6.82 6.07 15.85
N ASN A 191 -6.20 6.95 16.62
CA ASN A 191 -6.20 7.00 18.10
C ASN A 191 -5.64 5.75 18.82
N ARG A 192 -5.12 4.72 18.14
CA ARG A 192 -4.56 3.53 18.80
C ARG A 192 -3.23 3.78 19.51
N LYS A 193 -2.40 4.69 19.00
CA LYS A 193 -1.05 4.94 19.52
C LYS A 193 -0.62 6.38 19.26
N ARG A 194 -0.42 7.14 20.34
CA ARG A 194 0.18 8.47 20.30
C ARG A 194 1.71 8.37 20.41
N LEU A 195 2.41 9.13 19.57
CA LEU A 195 3.86 9.25 19.54
C LEU A 195 4.31 10.44 20.41
N PRO A 196 5.32 10.28 21.27
CA PRO A 196 5.71 11.32 22.21
C PRO A 196 6.52 12.44 21.55
N LEU A 197 6.31 13.65 22.05
CA LEU A 197 7.08 14.84 21.68
C LEU A 197 8.31 14.93 22.57
N LYS A 198 9.44 15.45 22.05
CA LYS A 198 10.75 15.39 22.74
C LYS A 198 11.46 16.73 22.88
N LYS A 199 11.15 17.69 22.02
CA LYS A 199 11.79 19.01 22.00
C LYS A 199 10.74 20.11 21.81
N LEU A 200 10.98 21.28 22.39
CA LEU A 200 10.25 22.51 22.10
C LEU A 200 11.15 23.42 21.25
N SER A 201 10.60 24.32 20.44
CA SER A 201 11.37 25.30 19.69
C SER A 201 10.51 26.51 19.33
N ARG A 202 11.05 27.72 19.49
CA ARG A 202 10.46 28.93 18.91
C ARG A 202 10.50 28.82 17.39
N LEU A 203 9.39 29.10 16.72
CA LEU A 203 9.38 29.18 15.26
C LEU A 203 10.17 30.41 14.79
N LYS A 204 11.02 30.23 13.78
CA LYS A 204 11.76 31.32 13.16
C LYS A 204 10.82 32.22 12.35
N ASP A 205 11.23 33.47 12.18
CA ASP A 205 10.61 34.43 11.26
C ASP A 205 9.10 34.63 11.50
N SER A 206 8.68 34.42 12.75
CA SER A 206 7.28 34.45 13.17
C SER A 206 6.70 35.88 13.07
N PRO A 207 5.54 36.08 12.42
CA PRO A 207 4.97 37.41 12.21
C PRO A 207 4.66 38.15 13.51
N SER A 208 5.17 39.38 13.61
CA SER A 208 4.90 40.36 14.68
C SER A 208 3.43 40.73 14.82
N ASP A 209 2.72 40.67 13.69
CA ASP A 209 1.45 41.36 13.46
C ASP A 209 0.28 40.80 14.30
N TYR A 210 0.48 39.62 14.90
CA TYR A 210 -0.46 38.94 15.78
C TYR A 210 -0.22 39.18 17.28
N GLY A 211 0.91 39.78 17.67
CA GLY A 211 1.16 40.22 19.05
C GLY A 211 1.57 39.13 20.06
N GLY A 212 2.22 38.06 19.62
CA GLY A 212 2.65 36.97 20.50
C GLY A 212 3.76 36.08 19.91
N THR A 213 4.30 35.19 20.74
CA THR A 213 5.44 34.33 20.37
C THR A 213 4.98 32.91 19.99
N TRP A 214 5.46 32.42 18.84
CA TRP A 214 5.08 31.11 18.30
C TRP A 214 6.10 30.02 18.60
N PHE A 215 5.62 28.83 18.94
CA PHE A 215 6.43 27.64 19.22
C PHE A 215 5.89 26.42 18.47
N ALA A 216 6.77 25.45 18.21
CA ALA A 216 6.40 24.10 17.85
C ALA A 216 7.12 23.11 18.78
N THR A 217 6.39 22.09 19.22
CA THR A 217 7.03 20.86 19.72
C THR A 217 7.47 20.00 18.54
N THR A 218 8.47 19.13 18.75
CA THR A 218 8.93 18.19 17.74
C THR A 218 9.12 16.78 18.32
N GLY A 219 8.79 15.78 17.51
CA GLY A 219 9.21 14.39 17.62
C GLY A 219 9.67 13.89 16.24
N ASN A 220 10.26 12.70 16.19
CA ASN A 220 10.62 12.02 14.94
C ASN A 220 10.28 10.53 15.02
N VAL A 221 9.87 9.94 13.89
CA VAL A 221 9.68 8.49 13.74
C VAL A 221 10.05 8.11 12.30
N ASP A 222 10.98 7.15 12.14
CA ASP A 222 11.44 6.65 10.84
C ASP A 222 11.84 7.76 9.83
N GLY A 223 12.35 8.89 10.32
CA GLY A 223 12.70 10.08 9.54
C GLY A 223 11.61 11.15 9.48
N ILE A 224 10.33 10.78 9.63
CA ILE A 224 9.18 11.71 9.64
C ILE A 224 9.25 12.61 10.88
N ALA A 225 9.32 13.93 10.69
CA ALA A 225 9.15 14.89 11.77
C ALA A 225 7.66 15.15 12.01
N TYR A 226 7.26 15.34 13.27
CA TYR A 226 5.89 15.68 13.64
C TYR A 226 5.87 16.54 14.91
N GLY A 227 4.74 17.18 15.18
CA GLY A 227 4.63 18.04 16.33
C GLY A 227 3.25 18.65 16.55
N GLN A 228 3.20 19.53 17.54
CA GLN A 228 2.06 20.39 17.86
C GLN A 228 2.51 21.86 17.84
N ILE A 229 1.72 22.74 17.23
CA ILE A 229 1.93 24.19 17.25
C ILE A 229 1.37 24.77 18.55
N TYR A 230 2.10 25.70 19.15
CA TYR A 230 1.67 26.48 20.31
C TYR A 230 1.85 27.96 20.05
N TYR A 231 0.94 28.76 20.60
CA TYR A 231 0.99 30.22 20.54
C TYR A 231 0.97 30.81 21.95
N PHE A 232 1.90 31.71 22.23
CA PHE A 232 2.04 32.38 23.52
C PHE A 232 1.61 33.83 23.43
N VAL A 233 0.67 34.23 24.28
CA VAL A 233 0.07 35.58 24.29
C VAL A 233 0.73 36.44 25.37
N GLU A 234 1.15 37.66 24.99
CA GLU A 234 1.98 38.53 25.83
C GLU A 234 1.16 39.67 26.51
N ASP A 235 -0.11 39.40 26.81
CA ASP A 235 -1.13 40.34 27.30
C ASP A 235 -1.23 40.40 28.86
N GLN A 236 -2.44 40.59 29.41
CA GLN A 236 -2.73 40.52 30.85
C GLN A 236 -2.95 39.09 31.37
N ARG A 237 -3.13 38.08 30.50
CA ARG A 237 -3.38 36.68 30.83
C ARG A 237 -2.40 35.76 30.12
N SER A 238 -1.11 36.01 30.37
CA SER A 238 0.03 35.28 29.79
C SER A 238 -0.16 33.76 29.82
N GLN A 239 -0.50 33.18 28.66
CA GLN A 239 -0.90 31.78 28.52
C GLN A 239 -0.35 31.20 27.23
N LEU A 240 0.06 29.93 27.30
CA LEU A 240 0.43 29.12 26.15
C LEU A 240 -0.78 28.34 25.66
N PHE A 241 -1.25 28.67 24.45
CA PHE A 241 -2.37 27.99 23.81
C PHE A 241 -1.85 26.88 22.91
N GLU A 242 -2.33 25.66 23.14
CA GLU A 242 -2.22 24.58 22.15
C GLU A 242 -3.11 24.93 20.95
N LEU A 243 -2.50 24.90 19.76
CA LEU A 243 -3.21 25.03 18.50
C LEU A 243 -3.33 23.63 17.88
N GLU A 244 -2.48 23.28 16.92
CA GLU A 244 -2.79 22.27 15.91
C GLU A 244 -1.62 21.31 15.61
N SER A 245 -1.94 20.09 15.18
CA SER A 245 -0.95 19.04 14.88
C SER A 245 -0.35 19.18 13.49
N TRP A 246 0.93 18.82 13.35
CA TRP A 246 1.62 18.79 12.06
C TRP A 246 2.49 17.53 11.89
N THR A 247 2.73 17.15 10.64
CA THR A 247 3.64 16.06 10.23
C THR A 247 4.34 16.47 8.94
N SER A 248 5.58 16.00 8.76
CA SER A 248 6.51 16.34 7.68
C SER A 248 7.39 15.12 7.34
N PRO A 249 7.06 14.36 6.27
CA PRO A 249 7.87 13.23 5.80
C PRO A 249 9.25 13.64 5.24
N THR A 250 9.50 14.93 4.99
CA THR A 250 10.83 15.45 4.64
C THR A 250 11.71 15.71 5.86
N GLY A 251 11.15 15.64 7.09
CA GLY A 251 11.86 15.95 8.33
C GLY A 251 11.97 17.44 8.64
N GLU A 252 11.42 18.30 7.78
CA GLU A 252 11.45 19.76 7.92
C GLU A 252 10.47 20.26 8.99
N LEU A 253 10.80 21.39 9.63
CA LEU A 253 9.92 22.06 10.58
C LEU A 253 8.94 23.00 9.86
N PRO A 254 7.74 23.25 10.42
CA PRO A 254 6.84 24.30 9.96
C PRO A 254 7.55 25.66 9.89
N ASN A 255 7.31 26.42 8.82
CA ASN A 255 7.94 27.72 8.61
C ASN A 255 6.94 28.80 8.17
N TRP A 256 7.24 30.05 8.48
CA TRP A 256 6.42 31.20 8.08
C TRP A 256 6.82 31.67 6.69
N GLN A 257 5.83 31.77 5.80
CA GLN A 257 6.02 32.19 4.41
C GLN A 257 4.86 33.10 3.97
N ARG A 258 5.05 33.83 2.87
CA ARG A 258 3.98 34.55 2.16
C ARG A 258 3.74 33.83 0.84
N VAL A 259 2.77 32.91 0.85
CA VAL A 259 2.41 32.06 -0.30
C VAL A 259 1.09 32.48 -0.95
N LEU A 260 0.31 33.33 -0.27
CA LEU A 260 -0.91 33.92 -0.81
C LEU A 260 -0.66 35.30 -1.43
N SER A 261 -1.46 35.62 -2.46
CA SER A 261 -1.48 36.92 -3.15
C SER A 261 -1.82 38.09 -2.22
N ASN A 262 -2.52 37.82 -1.11
CA ASN A 262 -2.95 38.79 -0.10
C ASN A 262 -1.81 39.36 0.78
N GLN A 263 -0.55 38.92 0.58
CA GLN A 263 0.65 39.36 1.32
C GLN A 263 0.68 39.09 2.83
N THR A 264 -0.33 38.41 3.39
CA THR A 264 -0.32 37.98 4.79
C THR A 264 0.63 36.79 4.99
N TRP A 265 1.01 36.51 6.23
CA TRP A 265 1.88 35.38 6.57
C TRP A 265 1.09 34.11 6.85
N GLN A 266 1.44 33.01 6.18
CA GLN A 266 0.93 31.66 6.42
C GLN A 266 1.99 30.83 7.13
N LEU A 267 1.54 29.88 7.97
CA LEU A 267 2.38 28.79 8.44
C LEU A 267 2.30 27.65 7.40
N VAL A 268 3.45 27.24 6.87
CA VAL A 268 3.55 26.22 5.83
C VAL A 268 4.23 24.97 6.39
N VAL A 269 3.67 23.80 6.08
CA VAL A 269 4.22 22.50 6.45
C VAL A 269 4.49 21.69 5.19
N ASN A 270 5.75 21.32 4.96
CA ASN A 270 6.14 20.49 3.82
C ASN A 270 5.76 19.03 4.09
N GLN A 271 4.85 18.48 3.28
CA GLN A 271 4.42 17.08 3.32
C GLN A 271 4.81 16.30 2.05
N THR A 272 5.74 16.84 1.25
CA THR A 272 6.19 16.30 -0.03
C THR A 272 6.69 14.85 0.07
N GLN A 273 6.31 14.02 -0.90
CA GLN A 273 6.65 12.61 -0.94
C GLN A 273 7.44 12.29 -2.22
N LYS A 274 8.77 12.45 -2.14
CA LYS A 274 9.71 12.30 -3.27
C LYS A 274 9.38 13.27 -4.41
N PHE A 275 8.58 12.83 -5.38
CA PHE A 275 8.16 13.61 -6.55
C PHE A 275 6.75 14.21 -6.41
N GLU A 276 5.98 13.84 -5.38
CA GLU A 276 4.64 14.40 -5.12
C GLU A 276 4.74 15.62 -4.19
N PRO A 277 4.67 16.87 -4.67
CA PRO A 277 4.58 18.02 -3.79
C PRO A 277 3.22 18.06 -3.08
N LEU A 278 3.28 18.23 -1.77
CA LEU A 278 2.13 18.38 -0.90
C LEU A 278 2.52 19.34 0.22
N PHE A 279 1.82 20.46 0.33
CA PHE A 279 2.09 21.47 1.36
C PHE A 279 0.80 21.81 2.08
N THR A 280 0.80 21.69 3.40
CA THR A 280 -0.30 22.15 4.24
C THR A 280 -0.09 23.62 4.54
N ILE A 281 -1.02 24.48 4.09
CA ILE A 281 -0.95 25.93 4.27
C ILE A 281 -2.00 26.34 5.29
N TRP A 282 -1.57 27.07 6.32
CA TRP A 282 -2.36 27.46 7.47
C TRP A 282 -2.43 28.98 7.57
N GLN A 283 -3.63 29.54 7.44
CA GLN A 283 -3.89 30.97 7.58
C GLN A 283 -4.22 31.29 9.05
N PRO A 284 -3.50 32.21 9.71
CA PRO A 284 -3.87 32.64 11.06
C PRO A 284 -5.06 33.58 11.05
N GLU A 285 -6.01 33.35 11.96
CA GLU A 285 -7.26 34.11 12.07
C GLU A 285 -7.49 34.57 13.51
N VAL A 286 -7.62 35.89 13.70
CA VAL A 286 -7.83 36.50 15.01
C VAL A 286 -9.30 36.38 15.42
N VAL A 287 -9.56 35.66 16.52
CA VAL A 287 -10.91 35.35 16.99
C VAL A 287 -11.44 36.52 17.81
N THR A 288 -12.39 37.27 17.23
CA THR A 288 -12.90 38.52 17.82
C THR A 288 -14.10 38.34 18.76
N ASN A 289 -14.68 37.15 18.91
CA ASN A 289 -15.85 36.93 19.77
C ASN A 289 -15.94 35.51 20.41
N GLN A 290 -16.17 35.52 21.73
CA GLN A 290 -16.71 34.45 22.59
C GLN A 290 -15.91 33.16 22.83
N GLY A 291 -16.27 32.49 23.94
CA GLY A 291 -15.86 31.12 24.25
C GLY A 291 -14.55 31.00 25.03
N ASP A 292 -13.58 30.34 24.41
CA ASP A 292 -12.51 29.59 25.09
C ASP A 292 -11.26 30.42 25.42
N GLY A 293 -11.30 31.74 25.22
CA GLY A 293 -10.19 32.66 25.50
C GLY A 293 -8.98 32.55 24.56
N LYS A 294 -9.00 31.67 23.53
CA LYS A 294 -7.99 31.64 22.47
C LYS A 294 -8.15 32.88 21.57
N PRO A 295 -7.16 33.78 21.46
CA PRO A 295 -7.28 34.97 20.60
C PRO A 295 -6.93 34.70 19.13
N ILE A 296 -6.34 33.54 18.81
CA ILE A 296 -5.98 33.15 17.45
C ILE A 296 -6.30 31.67 17.20
N ASN A 297 -6.78 31.39 15.99
CA ASN A 297 -6.85 30.05 15.41
C ASN A 297 -5.96 29.99 14.16
N LEU A 298 -5.66 28.78 13.68
CA LEU A 298 -5.03 28.56 12.38
C LEU A 298 -6.02 27.77 11.51
N ARG A 299 -6.56 28.38 10.45
CA ARG A 299 -7.42 27.68 9.49
C ARG A 299 -6.56 27.05 8.39
N GLN A 300 -6.67 25.74 8.22
CA GLN A 300 -6.10 25.08 7.03
C GLN A 300 -6.86 25.53 5.77
N ILE A 301 -6.12 25.91 4.73
CA ILE A 301 -6.69 26.18 3.40
C ILE A 301 -6.95 24.83 2.71
N THR A 302 -8.17 24.59 2.21
CA THR A 302 -8.57 23.28 1.66
C THR A 302 -9.27 23.40 0.31
N LEU A 303 -9.28 22.30 -0.45
CA LEU A 303 -9.98 22.20 -1.75
C LEU A 303 -11.47 21.83 -1.64
N ASN A 304 -12.03 21.77 -0.43
CA ASN A 304 -13.32 21.11 -0.17
C ASN A 304 -14.56 21.96 -0.54
N GLU A 305 -14.43 23.28 -0.69
CA GLU A 305 -15.57 24.21 -0.83
C GLU A 305 -16.10 24.34 -2.27
N ALA A 306 -16.21 23.20 -2.96
CA ALA A 306 -16.62 23.11 -4.35
C ALA A 306 -18.15 23.23 -4.59
N LYS A 307 -18.98 22.93 -3.58
CA LYS A 307 -20.38 22.47 -3.81
C LYS A 307 -21.25 23.45 -4.63
N ASN A 308 -21.09 24.75 -4.38
CA ASN A 308 -21.89 25.81 -5.02
C ASN A 308 -21.16 26.53 -6.17
N GLN A 309 -19.96 26.08 -6.55
CA GLN A 309 -19.11 26.77 -7.54
C GLN A 309 -19.40 26.36 -8.99
N PRO A 310 -19.01 27.18 -9.99
CA PRO A 310 -19.19 26.87 -11.42
C PRO A 310 -18.53 25.54 -11.84
N PRO A 311 -19.04 24.84 -12.88
CA PRO A 311 -18.52 23.55 -13.32
C PRO A 311 -17.00 23.51 -13.51
N LYS A 312 -16.42 24.48 -14.26
CA LYS A 312 -14.96 24.64 -14.48
C LYS A 312 -14.18 24.73 -13.16
N TYR A 313 -14.69 25.48 -12.17
CA TYR A 313 -14.03 25.64 -10.88
C TYR A 313 -13.99 24.33 -10.08
N ARG A 314 -15.11 23.59 -10.08
CA ARG A 314 -15.19 22.27 -9.42
C ARG A 314 -14.30 21.23 -10.11
N GLU A 315 -14.18 21.30 -11.43
CA GLU A 315 -13.24 20.51 -12.23
C GLU A 315 -11.79 20.81 -11.83
N ALA A 316 -11.38 22.08 -11.76
CA ALA A 316 -10.05 22.45 -11.29
C ALA A 316 -9.75 21.94 -9.87
N LEU A 317 -10.69 22.07 -8.92
CA LEU A 317 -10.54 21.53 -7.55
C LEU A 317 -10.38 20.00 -7.54
N VAL A 318 -11.10 19.29 -8.42
CA VAL A 318 -10.98 17.82 -8.57
C VAL A 318 -9.61 17.43 -9.13
N LEU A 319 -9.11 18.12 -10.17
CA LEU A 319 -7.77 17.90 -10.72
C LEU A 319 -6.68 18.19 -9.68
N ALA A 320 -6.80 19.30 -8.94
CA ALA A 320 -5.90 19.65 -7.85
C ALA A 320 -5.86 18.59 -6.73
N SER A 321 -7.00 18.00 -6.37
CA SER A 321 -7.08 16.97 -5.31
C SER A 321 -6.26 15.70 -5.63
N VAL A 322 -6.13 15.36 -6.92
CA VAL A 322 -5.31 14.24 -7.41
C VAL A 322 -3.89 14.66 -7.80
N GLY A 323 -3.50 15.90 -7.48
CA GLY A 323 -2.15 16.41 -7.71
C GLY A 323 -1.86 16.71 -9.18
N LEU A 324 -2.85 17.13 -9.97
CA LEU A 324 -2.70 17.74 -11.29
C LEU A 324 -2.79 19.26 -11.17
N TRP A 325 -1.78 19.85 -10.52
CA TRP A 325 -1.81 21.25 -10.09
C TRP A 325 -1.77 22.23 -11.26
N SER A 326 -0.87 22.06 -12.23
CA SER A 326 -0.77 22.95 -13.39
C SER A 326 -2.00 22.89 -14.31
N PRO A 327 -2.57 21.71 -14.67
CA PRO A 327 -3.85 21.65 -15.39
C PRO A 327 -5.03 22.28 -14.62
N ALA A 328 -5.06 22.17 -13.28
CA ALA A 328 -6.04 22.89 -12.48
C ALA A 328 -5.86 24.42 -12.57
N LEU A 329 -4.61 24.90 -12.52
CA LEU A 329 -4.29 26.32 -12.67
C LEU A 329 -4.67 26.85 -14.06
N GLU A 330 -4.43 26.10 -15.15
CA GLU A 330 -4.84 26.51 -16.50
C GLU A 330 -6.35 26.79 -16.60
N ILE A 331 -7.18 25.89 -16.05
CA ILE A 331 -8.65 26.04 -16.02
C ILE A 331 -9.06 27.26 -15.17
N LEU A 332 -8.40 27.47 -14.03
CA LEU A 332 -8.65 28.63 -13.18
C LEU A 332 -8.23 29.94 -13.85
N ASN A 333 -7.07 30.00 -14.51
CA ASN A 333 -6.58 31.19 -15.23
C ASN A 333 -7.54 31.61 -16.34
N ALA A 334 -8.08 30.65 -17.09
CA ALA A 334 -9.09 30.91 -18.11
C ALA A 334 -10.38 31.48 -17.48
N MET A 335 -10.84 30.91 -16.35
CA MET A 335 -12.03 31.36 -15.64
C MET A 335 -11.85 32.74 -14.98
N THR A 336 -10.70 33.04 -14.36
CA THR A 336 -10.44 34.34 -13.73
C THR A 336 -10.31 35.44 -14.78
N THR A 337 -9.69 35.15 -15.94
CA THR A 337 -9.67 36.07 -17.08
C THR A 337 -11.09 36.35 -17.60
N GLU A 338 -11.93 35.32 -17.73
CA GLU A 338 -13.34 35.43 -18.13
C GLU A 338 -14.14 36.30 -17.13
N MET A 339 -13.98 36.08 -15.82
CA MET A 339 -14.62 36.88 -14.76
C MET A 339 -14.13 38.34 -14.73
N GLN A 340 -12.82 38.58 -14.85
CA GLN A 340 -12.24 39.92 -14.87
C GLN A 340 -12.74 40.74 -16.07
N SER A 341 -12.94 40.11 -17.23
CA SER A 341 -13.54 40.77 -18.40
C SER A 341 -15.00 41.20 -18.17
N GLN A 342 -15.68 40.57 -17.20
CA GLN A 342 -17.04 40.91 -16.76
C GLN A 342 -17.06 41.83 -15.54
N GLY A 343 -15.90 42.36 -15.11
CA GLY A 343 -15.79 43.22 -13.93
C GLY A 343 -15.94 42.49 -12.58
N GLN A 344 -15.82 41.15 -12.57
CA GLN A 344 -15.94 40.32 -11.37
C GLN A 344 -14.58 39.90 -10.82
N SER A 345 -14.47 39.77 -9.50
CA SER A 345 -13.32 39.23 -8.80
C SER A 345 -13.67 37.91 -8.08
N LEU A 346 -12.66 37.11 -7.73
CA LEU A 346 -12.83 36.01 -6.80
C LEU A 346 -13.14 36.56 -5.39
N SER A 347 -13.97 35.85 -4.63
CA SER A 347 -14.08 36.10 -3.20
C SER A 347 -12.79 35.68 -2.48
N PRO A 348 -12.48 36.22 -1.28
CA PRO A 348 -11.20 35.96 -0.61
C PRO A 348 -10.86 34.47 -0.47
N TYR A 349 -11.83 33.63 -0.08
CA TYR A 349 -11.61 32.19 0.03
C TYR A 349 -11.29 31.51 -1.32
N LEU A 350 -11.97 31.91 -2.39
CA LEU A 350 -11.71 31.36 -3.74
C LEU A 350 -10.35 31.82 -4.28
N GLN A 351 -9.87 32.99 -3.84
CA GLN A 351 -8.50 33.44 -4.07
C GLN A 351 -7.48 32.60 -3.27
N GLU A 352 -7.76 32.26 -2.00
CA GLU A 352 -6.90 31.35 -1.22
C GLU A 352 -6.77 29.96 -1.88
N GLN A 353 -7.87 29.41 -2.41
CA GLN A 353 -7.85 28.15 -3.17
C GLN A 353 -7.07 28.26 -4.49
N TYR A 354 -7.23 29.38 -5.21
CA TYR A 354 -6.46 29.67 -6.43
C TYR A 354 -4.96 29.78 -6.12
N ASP A 355 -4.59 30.50 -5.07
CA ASP A 355 -3.20 30.71 -4.64
C ASP A 355 -2.55 29.40 -4.18
N LEU A 356 -3.29 28.56 -3.41
CA LEU A 356 -2.88 27.21 -3.02
C LEU A 356 -2.55 26.33 -4.23
N ILE A 357 -3.38 26.37 -5.28
CA ILE A 357 -3.16 25.62 -6.53
C ILE A 357 -1.99 26.20 -7.31
N SER A 358 -1.90 27.53 -7.42
CA SER A 358 -0.82 28.26 -8.10
C SER A 358 0.55 27.95 -7.49
N PHE A 359 0.65 27.94 -6.15
CA PHE A 359 1.86 27.58 -5.42
C PHE A 359 2.32 26.14 -5.72
N HIS A 360 1.41 25.17 -5.71
CA HIS A 360 1.75 23.78 -6.04
C HIS A 360 2.11 23.59 -7.53
N ALA A 361 1.41 24.28 -8.44
CA ALA A 361 1.70 24.27 -9.88
C ALA A 361 3.08 24.86 -10.21
N GLN A 362 3.45 25.96 -9.55
CA GLN A 362 4.80 26.52 -9.66
C GLN A 362 5.86 25.50 -9.22
N ILE A 363 5.58 24.72 -8.18
CA ILE A 363 6.49 23.67 -7.68
C ILE A 363 6.59 22.49 -8.66
N THR A 364 5.48 21.96 -9.20
CA THR A 364 5.54 20.87 -10.19
C THR A 364 6.21 21.32 -11.49
N SER A 365 5.91 22.52 -11.98
CA SER A 365 6.54 23.06 -13.18
C SER A 365 8.03 23.33 -12.97
N SER A 366 8.44 23.80 -11.80
CA SER A 366 9.86 23.94 -11.43
C SER A 366 10.57 22.59 -11.23
N GLN A 367 9.85 21.47 -11.09
CA GLN A 367 10.45 20.14 -11.05
C GLN A 367 10.71 19.60 -12.47
N THR A 368 9.84 19.84 -13.46
CA THR A 368 10.07 19.37 -14.85
C THR A 368 11.30 20.03 -15.49
N GLN A 369 11.66 21.23 -15.05
CA GLN A 369 12.84 21.98 -15.50
C GLN A 369 14.17 21.48 -14.90
N LYS A 370 14.15 20.54 -13.94
CA LYS A 370 15.37 20.01 -13.32
C LYS A 370 16.01 18.96 -14.23
N SER A 371 17.33 19.03 -14.38
CA SER A 371 18.09 17.97 -15.06
C SER A 371 18.03 16.67 -14.26
N LEU A 372 17.32 15.68 -14.79
CA LEU A 372 17.14 14.34 -14.20
C LEU A 372 17.79 13.30 -15.11
N SER A 373 18.76 12.54 -14.60
CA SER A 373 19.50 11.52 -15.36
C SER A 373 18.74 10.20 -15.58
N ASN A 374 17.55 10.05 -14.97
CA ASN A 374 16.69 8.88 -15.11
C ASN A 374 15.44 9.28 -15.92
N LEU A 375 15.22 8.62 -17.07
CA LEU A 375 14.11 8.96 -17.96
C LEU A 375 12.75 8.53 -17.41
N GLY A 376 12.71 7.48 -16.59
CA GLY A 376 11.53 7.13 -15.80
C GLY A 376 11.13 8.26 -14.85
N GLU A 377 12.09 8.79 -14.09
CA GLU A 377 11.83 9.89 -13.16
C GLU A 377 11.48 11.21 -13.89
N LYS A 378 12.10 11.49 -15.04
CA LYS A 378 11.70 12.61 -15.91
C LYS A 378 10.24 12.49 -16.37
N ALA A 379 9.85 11.32 -16.92
CA ALA A 379 8.48 11.07 -17.37
C ALA A 379 7.46 11.15 -16.22
N LEU A 380 7.79 10.65 -15.02
CA LEU A 380 6.95 10.76 -13.84
C LEU A 380 6.70 12.22 -13.43
N VAL A 381 7.74 13.05 -13.40
CA VAL A 381 7.62 14.46 -13.04
C VAL A 381 6.80 15.22 -14.09
N SER A 382 6.97 14.91 -15.39
CA SER A 382 6.08 15.40 -16.45
C SER A 382 4.62 14.97 -16.26
N ILE A 383 4.34 13.73 -15.83
CA ILE A 383 2.97 13.29 -15.50
C ILE A 383 2.38 14.06 -14.30
N ILE A 384 3.19 14.29 -13.25
CA ILE A 384 2.76 15.00 -12.04
C ILE A 384 2.42 16.47 -12.35
N ASP A 385 3.18 17.11 -13.26
CA ASP A 385 2.88 18.45 -13.77
C ASP A 385 1.78 18.48 -14.87
N GLY A 386 1.29 17.32 -15.30
CA GLY A 386 0.26 17.21 -16.35
C GLY A 386 0.77 17.36 -17.79
N GLN A 387 2.09 17.38 -18.00
CA GLN A 387 2.75 17.37 -19.30
C GLN A 387 2.76 15.95 -19.93
N TRP A 388 1.57 15.38 -20.14
CA TRP A 388 1.37 14.00 -20.62
C TRP A 388 2.04 13.70 -21.98
N GLU A 389 2.19 14.73 -22.81
CA GLU A 389 2.76 14.65 -24.16
C GLU A 389 4.29 14.52 -24.14
N GLU A 390 4.97 15.37 -23.35
CA GLU A 390 6.41 15.22 -23.05
C GLU A 390 6.67 13.87 -22.35
N ALA A 391 5.83 13.49 -21.38
CA ALA A 391 5.96 12.20 -20.70
C ALA A 391 5.92 11.01 -21.67
N ILE A 392 4.95 10.98 -22.60
CA ILE A 392 4.86 9.85 -23.55
C ILE A 392 5.96 9.91 -24.62
N ALA A 393 6.43 11.10 -25.00
CA ALA A 393 7.59 11.23 -25.89
C ALA A 393 8.83 10.58 -25.27
N ILE A 394 9.11 10.82 -23.98
CA ILE A 394 10.19 10.16 -23.22
C ILE A 394 10.00 8.64 -23.17
N ALA A 395 8.78 8.15 -22.96
CA ALA A 395 8.51 6.71 -22.92
C ALA A 395 8.65 6.02 -24.29
N ASN A 396 8.38 6.76 -25.37
CA ASN A 396 8.37 6.28 -26.76
C ASN A 396 9.68 6.53 -27.52
N ASP A 397 10.70 7.10 -26.87
CA ASP A 397 12.05 7.30 -27.43
C ASP A 397 12.60 5.97 -28.01
N PRO A 398 12.95 5.87 -29.30
CA PRO A 398 13.45 4.63 -29.91
C PRO A 398 14.79 4.15 -29.37
N ASP A 399 15.70 5.07 -29.01
CA ASP A 399 17.06 4.74 -28.57
C ASP A 399 17.09 4.17 -27.13
N TYR A 400 15.96 4.28 -26.43
CA TYR A 400 15.77 3.86 -25.06
C TYR A 400 15.30 2.40 -24.89
N LYS A 401 15.84 1.69 -23.89
CA LYS A 401 15.56 0.26 -23.66
C LYS A 401 14.29 -0.04 -22.84
N GLY A 402 13.65 0.97 -22.27
CA GLY A 402 12.38 0.83 -21.54
C GLY A 402 12.50 0.57 -20.03
N ASP A 403 13.64 0.07 -19.56
CA ASP A 403 13.77 -0.50 -18.20
C ASP A 403 13.38 0.48 -17.07
N GLN A 404 13.90 1.72 -17.04
CA GLN A 404 13.59 2.66 -15.96
C GLN A 404 12.14 3.20 -16.01
N ILE A 405 11.50 3.19 -17.19
CA ILE A 405 10.05 3.51 -17.32
C ILE A 405 9.23 2.39 -16.67
N ALA A 406 9.64 1.12 -16.82
CA ALA A 406 9.00 0.00 -16.13
C ALA A 406 9.29 -0.02 -14.62
N GLU A 407 10.51 0.31 -14.18
CA GLU A 407 10.83 0.52 -12.75
C GLU A 407 9.98 1.63 -12.14
N MET A 408 9.78 2.73 -12.88
CA MET A 408 8.93 3.84 -12.48
C MET A 408 7.48 3.40 -12.37
N LEU A 409 6.93 2.69 -13.37
CA LEU A 409 5.57 2.14 -13.32
C LEU A 409 5.41 1.15 -12.13
N ALA A 410 6.37 0.27 -11.89
CA ALA A 410 6.34 -0.66 -10.75
C ALA A 410 6.23 0.07 -9.40
N LYS A 411 6.92 1.19 -9.26
CA LYS A 411 7.03 1.98 -8.03
C LYS A 411 5.93 3.02 -7.86
N TYR A 412 5.37 3.55 -8.95
CA TYR A 412 4.50 4.74 -8.93
C TYR A 412 3.19 4.61 -9.73
N HIS A 413 2.83 3.44 -10.28
CA HIS A 413 1.55 3.28 -10.98
C HIS A 413 0.29 3.75 -10.20
N PRO A 414 0.18 3.71 -8.86
CA PRO A 414 -1.00 4.24 -8.17
C PRO A 414 -1.16 5.77 -8.34
N HIS A 415 -0.03 6.48 -8.35
CA HIS A 415 0.05 7.94 -8.53
C HIS A 415 -0.43 8.37 -9.92
N ILE A 416 -0.08 7.57 -10.94
CA ILE A 416 -0.48 7.77 -12.33
C ILE A 416 -1.95 7.36 -12.51
N TRP A 417 -2.35 6.22 -11.94
CA TRP A 417 -3.71 5.69 -12.08
C TRP A 417 -4.77 6.62 -11.53
N GLN A 418 -4.55 7.22 -10.35
CA GLN A 418 -5.51 8.18 -9.78
C GLN A 418 -5.69 9.40 -10.70
N ARG A 419 -4.60 9.95 -11.24
CA ARG A 419 -4.65 11.07 -12.20
C ARG A 419 -5.38 10.70 -13.50
N VAL A 420 -5.03 9.56 -14.10
CA VAL A 420 -5.66 9.06 -15.33
C VAL A 420 -7.15 8.80 -15.13
N THR A 421 -7.55 8.07 -14.07
CA THR A 421 -8.97 7.74 -13.83
C THR A 421 -9.82 8.98 -13.55
N THR A 422 -9.27 10.01 -12.91
CA THR A 422 -9.96 11.31 -12.74
C THR A 422 -10.14 12.03 -14.07
N LEU A 423 -9.07 12.14 -14.88
CA LEU A 423 -9.16 12.77 -16.21
C LEU A 423 -10.14 12.03 -17.14
N LEU A 424 -10.21 10.70 -17.07
CA LEU A 424 -11.17 9.88 -17.82
C LEU A 424 -12.65 10.10 -17.47
N THR A 425 -12.97 10.89 -16.44
CA THR A 425 -14.36 11.30 -16.16
C THR A 425 -14.86 12.45 -17.04
N TYR A 426 -13.96 13.16 -17.72
CA TYR A 426 -14.27 14.33 -18.54
C TYR A 426 -14.41 13.97 -20.03
N THR A 427 -15.02 14.87 -20.82
CA THR A 427 -15.16 14.71 -22.27
C THR A 427 -13.93 15.26 -23.01
N GLY A 428 -13.49 14.60 -24.08
CA GLY A 428 -12.41 15.11 -24.95
C GLY A 428 -10.98 14.79 -24.48
N VAL A 429 -10.82 13.88 -23.53
CA VAL A 429 -9.51 13.47 -22.97
C VAL A 429 -8.50 13.10 -24.06
N LYS A 430 -7.33 13.77 -24.00
CA LYS A 430 -6.20 13.57 -24.94
C LYS A 430 -5.76 12.09 -24.99
N LYS A 431 -5.20 11.64 -26.12
CA LYS A 431 -4.81 10.23 -26.34
C LYS A 431 -3.66 9.78 -25.44
N GLU A 432 -2.79 10.70 -25.04
CA GLU A 432 -1.60 10.49 -24.22
C GLU A 432 -1.97 10.07 -22.79
N ILE A 433 -2.99 10.70 -22.21
CA ILE A 433 -3.56 10.35 -20.90
C ILE A 433 -4.12 8.92 -20.91
N LYS A 434 -4.81 8.56 -22.01
CA LYS A 434 -5.31 7.20 -22.21
C LYS A 434 -4.14 6.22 -22.34
N LEU A 435 -3.14 6.52 -23.16
CA LEU A 435 -1.99 5.64 -23.36
C LEU A 435 -1.21 5.40 -22.05
N TRP A 436 -1.04 6.41 -21.20
CA TRP A 436 -0.50 6.23 -19.85
C TRP A 436 -1.36 5.34 -18.94
N GLY A 437 -2.70 5.40 -19.07
CA GLY A 437 -3.59 4.40 -18.48
C GLY A 437 -3.36 2.99 -19.01
N GLY A 438 -3.14 2.86 -20.32
CA GLY A 438 -2.76 1.61 -20.98
C GLY A 438 -1.44 1.05 -20.44
N LEU A 439 -0.42 1.89 -20.23
CA LEU A 439 0.86 1.50 -19.64
C LEU A 439 0.74 1.07 -18.17
N VAL A 440 -0.18 1.67 -17.40
CA VAL A 440 -0.51 1.19 -16.04
C VAL A 440 -1.22 -0.18 -16.08
N VAL A 441 -2.14 -0.40 -17.01
CA VAL A 441 -2.78 -1.72 -17.20
C VAL A 441 -1.77 -2.75 -17.69
N LEU A 442 -0.86 -2.39 -18.61
CA LEU A 442 0.24 -3.23 -19.09
C LEU A 442 1.08 -3.74 -17.92
N HIS A 443 1.56 -2.83 -17.07
CA HIS A 443 2.37 -3.18 -15.90
C HIS A 443 1.62 -4.07 -14.89
N ARG A 444 0.31 -3.84 -14.69
CA ARG A 444 -0.48 -4.57 -13.68
C ARG A 444 -1.11 -5.87 -14.17
N ASN A 445 -1.34 -5.99 -15.48
CA ASN A 445 -2.27 -6.97 -16.05
C ASN A 445 -1.85 -7.56 -17.41
N GLY A 446 -0.70 -7.16 -17.97
CA GLY A 446 -0.16 -7.69 -19.22
C GLY A 446 -0.69 -7.01 -20.49
N LEU A 447 0.02 -7.25 -21.60
CA LEU A 447 -0.20 -6.69 -22.93
C LEU A 447 -1.64 -6.84 -23.43
N ARG A 448 -2.16 -8.08 -23.49
CA ARG A 448 -3.51 -8.35 -24.03
C ARG A 448 -4.61 -7.58 -23.28
N ARG A 449 -4.46 -7.39 -21.96
CA ARG A 449 -5.41 -6.59 -21.16
C ARG A 449 -5.22 -5.09 -21.38
N ALA A 450 -3.98 -4.62 -21.58
CA ALA A 450 -3.69 -3.23 -21.93
C ALA A 450 -4.27 -2.84 -23.30
N GLU A 451 -4.06 -3.65 -24.33
CA GLU A 451 -4.64 -3.44 -25.67
C GLU A 451 -6.17 -3.37 -25.62
N ASN A 452 -6.82 -4.34 -24.96
CA ASN A 452 -8.28 -4.39 -24.87
C ASN A 452 -8.84 -3.21 -24.05
N TRP A 453 -8.10 -2.76 -23.03
CA TRP A 453 -8.43 -1.53 -22.33
C TRP A 453 -8.26 -0.30 -23.23
N LEU A 454 -7.19 -0.17 -24.01
CA LEU A 454 -6.97 0.95 -24.96
C LEU A 454 -8.06 1.01 -26.04
N ARG A 455 -8.42 -0.14 -26.62
CA ARG A 455 -9.55 -0.29 -27.54
C ARG A 455 -10.86 0.21 -26.91
N SER A 456 -11.11 -0.11 -25.63
CA SER A 456 -12.28 0.42 -24.89
C SER A 456 -12.28 1.94 -24.72
N GLN A 457 -11.09 2.57 -24.67
CA GLN A 457 -10.92 4.03 -24.59
C GLN A 457 -10.90 4.72 -25.95
N LYS A 458 -11.17 3.99 -27.04
CA LYS A 458 -11.10 4.44 -28.44
C LYS A 458 -9.69 4.93 -28.84
N VAL A 459 -8.68 4.14 -28.48
CA VAL A 459 -7.30 4.24 -28.99
C VAL A 459 -7.01 2.94 -29.74
N ASP A 460 -6.50 2.98 -30.97
CA ASP A 460 -5.97 1.76 -31.58
C ASP A 460 -4.63 1.43 -30.91
N ALA A 461 -4.46 0.18 -30.50
CA ALA A 461 -3.22 -0.27 -29.89
C ALA A 461 -2.08 -0.35 -30.93
N LYS A 462 -2.42 -0.56 -32.21
CA LYS A 462 -1.46 -0.76 -33.31
C LYS A 462 -0.48 0.38 -33.50
N ASP A 463 -0.93 1.61 -33.30
CA ASP A 463 -0.10 2.82 -33.33
C ASP A 463 1.03 2.80 -32.28
N TYR A 464 0.93 1.89 -31.29
CA TYR A 464 1.77 1.80 -30.10
C TYR A 464 2.26 0.36 -29.79
N ASP A 465 2.05 -0.62 -30.68
CA ASP A 465 2.40 -2.03 -30.42
C ASP A 465 3.87 -2.20 -30.01
N GLN A 466 4.80 -1.49 -30.66
CA GLN A 466 6.23 -1.52 -30.31
C GLN A 466 6.50 -1.01 -28.88
N LEU A 467 5.81 0.06 -28.47
CA LEU A 467 5.93 0.63 -27.12
C LEU A 467 5.38 -0.33 -26.07
N LEU A 468 4.20 -0.91 -26.33
CA LEU A 468 3.54 -1.83 -25.42
C LEU A 468 4.31 -3.16 -25.29
N GLN A 469 4.87 -3.68 -26.38
CA GLN A 469 5.70 -4.88 -26.34
C GLN A 469 7.05 -4.66 -25.64
N ARG A 470 7.68 -3.49 -25.85
CA ARG A 470 8.95 -3.08 -25.18
C ARG A 470 8.76 -2.87 -23.68
N LEU A 471 7.65 -2.27 -23.27
CA LEU A 471 7.36 -1.96 -21.86
C LEU A 471 6.61 -3.06 -21.11
N ASP A 472 6.32 -4.21 -21.74
CA ASP A 472 5.87 -5.40 -21.00
C ASP A 472 7.05 -6.03 -20.23
N LEU A 473 7.38 -5.39 -19.11
CA LEU A 473 8.32 -5.86 -18.10
C LEU A 473 7.60 -6.18 -16.78
N ALA A 474 6.27 -6.41 -16.83
CA ALA A 474 5.51 -6.78 -15.65
C ALA A 474 6.04 -8.10 -15.04
N PRO A 475 6.07 -8.27 -13.71
CA PRO A 475 6.58 -9.51 -13.10
C PRO A 475 5.90 -10.76 -13.67
N ILE A 476 6.69 -11.80 -13.95
CA ILE A 476 6.21 -13.16 -14.19
C ILE A 476 6.64 -13.98 -12.97
N ALA A 477 5.73 -14.79 -12.43
CA ALA A 477 6.02 -15.66 -11.29
C ALA A 477 7.00 -16.79 -11.69
N ILE A 478 6.71 -17.43 -12.82
CA ILE A 478 7.51 -18.54 -13.37
C ILE A 478 8.84 -18.06 -13.98
N LYS A 479 9.86 -18.91 -13.88
CA LYS A 479 11.22 -18.71 -14.39
C LYS A 479 11.59 -19.89 -15.29
N PRO A 480 11.19 -19.86 -16.57
CA PRO A 480 11.46 -20.96 -17.49
C PRO A 480 12.96 -21.17 -17.66
N ASN A 481 13.41 -22.42 -17.55
CA ASN A 481 14.79 -22.81 -17.89
C ASN A 481 14.86 -24.00 -18.86
N GLN A 482 13.80 -24.78 -19.00
CA GLN A 482 13.68 -25.85 -20.00
C GLN A 482 12.22 -26.02 -20.44
N LEU A 483 12.01 -26.35 -21.71
CA LEU A 483 10.71 -26.65 -22.31
C LEU A 483 10.71 -28.09 -22.83
N ILE A 484 9.57 -28.78 -22.73
CA ILE A 484 9.35 -30.08 -23.36
C ILE A 484 8.05 -30.06 -24.18
N GLY A 485 8.07 -30.66 -25.37
CA GLY A 485 6.93 -30.70 -26.28
C GLY A 485 7.01 -31.79 -27.35
N THR A 486 6.09 -31.73 -28.31
CA THR A 486 6.06 -32.59 -29.51
C THR A 486 6.24 -31.75 -30.78
N VAL A 487 6.73 -32.34 -31.87
CA VAL A 487 6.90 -31.67 -33.18
C VAL A 487 6.01 -32.25 -34.27
N ASN A 488 5.40 -31.35 -35.06
CA ASN A 488 4.72 -31.63 -36.32
C ASN A 488 5.42 -30.93 -37.50
N TYR A 489 5.45 -31.56 -38.67
CA TYR A 489 5.89 -30.94 -39.92
C TYR A 489 4.75 -30.12 -40.53
N ILE A 490 5.01 -28.86 -40.92
CA ILE A 490 3.99 -27.97 -41.53
C ILE A 490 4.34 -27.49 -42.95
N GLY A 491 5.50 -27.87 -43.49
CA GLY A 491 5.82 -27.76 -44.93
C GLY A 491 6.92 -26.77 -45.31
N ARG A 492 7.17 -26.63 -46.61
CA ARG A 492 8.09 -25.61 -47.19
C ARG A 492 7.38 -24.31 -47.62
N GLY A 493 6.11 -24.15 -47.25
CA GLY A 493 5.27 -23.03 -47.66
C GLY A 493 5.43 -21.78 -46.78
N ASN A 494 4.41 -20.93 -46.79
CA ASN A 494 4.23 -19.90 -45.77
C ASN A 494 3.89 -20.59 -44.42
N ALA A 495 4.54 -20.18 -43.33
CA ALA A 495 4.27 -20.69 -41.98
C ALA A 495 2.90 -20.26 -41.41
N GLY A 496 2.26 -19.24 -42.00
CA GLY A 496 1.03 -18.63 -41.48
C GLY A 496 1.26 -17.22 -40.94
N ALA A 497 0.17 -16.50 -40.65
CA ALA A 497 0.22 -15.10 -40.22
C ALA A 497 0.07 -14.90 -38.70
N ASP A 498 -0.28 -15.96 -37.96
CA ASP A 498 -0.65 -15.89 -36.54
C ASP A 498 0.56 -15.91 -35.57
N TRP A 499 1.78 -16.01 -36.11
CA TRP A 499 3.04 -16.07 -35.35
C TRP A 499 3.49 -14.69 -34.87
N PHE A 500 3.85 -14.55 -33.59
CA PHE A 500 4.06 -13.23 -33.00
C PHE A 500 5.34 -12.51 -33.43
N LEU A 501 6.38 -13.25 -33.82
CA LEU A 501 7.53 -12.71 -34.55
C LEU A 501 7.37 -13.07 -36.04
N PRO A 502 7.63 -12.13 -36.98
CA PRO A 502 7.47 -12.39 -38.41
C PRO A 502 8.45 -13.49 -38.86
N PRO A 503 7.97 -14.62 -39.43
CA PRO A 503 8.84 -15.71 -39.83
C PRO A 503 9.88 -15.27 -40.88
N PRO A 504 11.18 -15.59 -40.71
CA PRO A 504 12.20 -15.32 -41.72
C PRO A 504 11.96 -16.15 -42.99
N LYS A 505 12.62 -15.78 -44.09
CA LYS A 505 12.59 -16.58 -45.32
C LYS A 505 13.36 -17.90 -45.09
N LEU A 506 12.75 -19.03 -45.42
CA LEU A 506 13.41 -20.34 -45.42
C LEU A 506 14.68 -20.34 -46.30
N GLU A 507 15.72 -21.03 -45.81
CA GLU A 507 16.91 -21.36 -46.58
C GLU A 507 16.68 -22.61 -47.44
N GLU A 508 17.56 -22.88 -48.40
CA GLU A 508 17.44 -24.07 -49.25
C GLU A 508 17.63 -25.36 -48.45
N GLY A 509 16.80 -26.37 -48.71
CA GLY A 509 16.77 -27.63 -47.96
C GLY A 509 16.02 -27.60 -46.62
N GLN A 510 15.66 -26.42 -46.10
CA GLN A 510 14.87 -26.29 -44.87
C GLN A 510 13.37 -26.50 -45.09
N ALA A 511 12.66 -26.72 -43.99
CA ALA A 511 11.21 -26.67 -43.89
C ALA A 511 10.76 -26.14 -42.52
N TRP A 512 9.49 -25.77 -42.42
CA TRP A 512 8.84 -25.36 -41.19
C TRP A 512 8.32 -26.54 -40.38
N TYR A 513 8.46 -26.40 -39.07
CA TYR A 513 7.98 -27.33 -38.04
C TYR A 513 7.24 -26.54 -36.96
N GLU A 514 6.11 -27.09 -36.50
CA GLU A 514 5.39 -26.59 -35.32
C GLU A 514 5.76 -27.46 -34.12
N VAL A 515 6.26 -26.83 -33.06
CA VAL A 515 6.51 -27.49 -31.77
C VAL A 515 5.42 -27.09 -30.79
N SER A 516 4.65 -28.06 -30.29
CA SER A 516 3.63 -27.86 -29.27
C SER A 516 4.21 -28.14 -27.88
N ILE A 517 4.42 -27.09 -27.08
CA ILE A 517 5.02 -27.21 -25.74
C ILE A 517 3.97 -27.75 -24.77
N SER A 518 4.29 -28.89 -24.17
CA SER A 518 3.43 -29.60 -23.23
C SER A 518 3.87 -29.40 -21.78
N LEU A 519 5.18 -29.21 -21.53
CA LEU A 519 5.74 -28.93 -20.21
C LEU A 519 6.68 -27.73 -20.22
N LEU A 520 6.75 -27.05 -19.08
CA LEU A 520 7.73 -26.00 -18.78
C LEU A 520 8.36 -26.29 -17.41
N ARG A 521 9.68 -26.14 -17.31
CA ARG A 521 10.40 -26.24 -16.04
C ARG A 521 10.55 -24.85 -15.43
N ASP A 522 9.95 -24.66 -14.26
CA ASP A 522 10.04 -23.45 -13.45
C ASP A 522 11.01 -23.70 -12.28
N GLY A 523 12.26 -23.25 -12.45
CA GLY A 523 13.33 -23.53 -11.51
C GLY A 523 13.60 -25.04 -11.34
N ASN A 524 13.01 -25.63 -10.30
CA ASN A 524 13.13 -27.04 -9.92
C ASN A 524 11.82 -27.86 -10.07
N GLN A 525 10.67 -27.22 -10.33
CA GLN A 525 9.40 -27.91 -10.55
C GLN A 525 9.08 -27.95 -12.05
N TRP A 526 8.43 -29.02 -12.51
CA TRP A 526 7.85 -29.09 -13.84
C TRP A 526 6.35 -28.84 -13.78
N ILE A 527 5.84 -27.98 -14.67
CA ILE A 527 4.43 -27.66 -14.80
C ILE A 527 3.89 -28.12 -16.17
N ASN A 528 2.66 -28.63 -16.16
CA ASN A 528 1.92 -29.03 -17.36
C ASN A 528 1.30 -27.81 -18.06
N ALA A 529 1.20 -27.85 -19.38
CA ALA A 529 0.41 -26.90 -20.15
C ALA A 529 -1.10 -27.02 -19.83
N PRO A 530 -1.88 -25.93 -19.90
CA PRO A 530 -1.51 -24.61 -20.40
C PRO A 530 -0.95 -23.67 -19.32
N PHE A 531 -0.04 -22.77 -19.73
CA PHE A 531 0.70 -21.85 -18.87
C PHE A 531 -0.03 -20.50 -18.80
N ALA A 532 -1.03 -20.38 -17.93
CA ALA A 532 -1.94 -19.22 -17.88
C ALA A 532 -1.21 -17.88 -17.75
N GLU A 533 -0.09 -17.85 -17.03
CA GLU A 533 0.80 -16.71 -16.80
C GLU A 533 1.39 -16.12 -18.08
N LEU A 534 1.49 -16.91 -19.15
CA LEU A 534 2.03 -16.50 -20.46
C LEU A 534 0.96 -15.85 -21.36
N SER A 535 -0.32 -16.10 -21.11
CA SER A 535 -1.44 -15.76 -22.02
C SER A 535 -1.70 -14.26 -22.24
N ASP A 536 -1.16 -13.40 -21.37
CA ASP A 536 -1.31 -11.94 -21.45
C ASP A 536 0.00 -11.21 -21.78
N ARG A 537 1.06 -11.91 -22.23
CA ARG A 537 2.43 -11.34 -22.26
C ARG A 537 2.94 -11.03 -23.66
N SER A 538 3.87 -10.07 -23.76
CA SER A 538 4.49 -9.70 -25.04
C SER A 538 5.39 -10.79 -25.60
N SER A 539 5.39 -10.93 -26.92
CA SER A 539 6.22 -11.90 -27.64
C SER A 539 7.71 -11.69 -27.42
N LEU A 540 8.17 -10.44 -27.36
CA LEU A 540 9.55 -10.07 -27.05
C LEU A 540 9.96 -10.49 -25.63
N LEU A 541 9.06 -10.33 -24.64
CA LEU A 541 9.31 -10.83 -23.29
C LEU A 541 9.36 -12.35 -23.27
N LEU A 542 8.35 -13.02 -23.86
CA LEU A 542 8.25 -14.48 -23.93
C LEU A 542 9.51 -15.09 -24.57
N TRP A 543 9.96 -14.55 -25.71
CA TRP A 543 11.17 -14.99 -26.40
C TRP A 543 12.42 -14.93 -25.52
N ARG A 544 12.51 -13.89 -24.67
CA ARG A 544 13.61 -13.73 -23.70
C ARG A 544 13.49 -14.64 -22.49
N ILE A 545 12.31 -14.73 -21.85
CA ILE A 545 12.13 -15.54 -20.63
C ILE A 545 12.12 -17.05 -20.88
N LEU A 546 11.81 -17.48 -22.10
CA LEU A 546 11.91 -18.88 -22.53
C LEU A 546 13.35 -19.29 -22.93
N GLY A 547 14.32 -18.37 -22.82
CA GLY A 547 15.72 -18.61 -23.16
C GLY A 547 16.05 -18.59 -24.66
N LEU A 548 15.04 -18.49 -25.53
CA LEU A 548 15.18 -18.57 -26.99
C LEU A 548 16.04 -17.43 -27.57
N SER A 549 16.15 -16.29 -26.88
CA SER A 549 17.08 -15.20 -27.23
C SER A 549 18.56 -15.52 -26.97
N LEU A 550 18.87 -16.58 -26.20
CA LEU A 550 20.23 -17.01 -25.88
C LEU A 550 20.57 -18.33 -26.57
N ASN A 551 19.61 -19.26 -26.66
CA ASN A 551 19.73 -20.51 -27.38
C ASN A 551 18.39 -20.84 -28.06
N PRO A 552 18.24 -20.58 -29.38
CA PRO A 552 17.04 -20.96 -30.13
C PRO A 552 17.01 -22.43 -30.53
N ASN A 553 18.07 -23.22 -30.26
CA ASN A 553 18.15 -24.61 -30.68
C ASN A 553 17.25 -25.52 -29.83
N LEU A 554 16.44 -26.33 -30.50
CA LEU A 554 15.59 -27.35 -29.91
C LEU A 554 16.09 -28.72 -30.37
N GLY A 555 16.44 -29.59 -29.43
CA GLY A 555 16.76 -30.99 -29.72
C GLY A 555 15.48 -31.79 -29.90
N VAL A 556 15.43 -32.63 -30.94
CA VAL A 556 14.34 -33.57 -31.22
C VAL A 556 14.85 -34.99 -30.99
N VAL A 557 14.07 -35.82 -30.30
CA VAL A 557 14.34 -37.25 -30.10
C VAL A 557 13.22 -38.07 -30.74
N LEU A 558 13.62 -38.99 -31.61
CA LEU A 558 12.78 -39.94 -32.33
C LEU A 558 13.03 -41.34 -31.80
N TYR A 559 12.00 -42.16 -31.64
CA TYR A 559 12.10 -43.49 -31.04
C TYR A 559 11.69 -44.57 -32.04
N ASP A 560 12.50 -45.62 -32.19
CA ASP A 560 12.12 -46.79 -32.99
C ASP A 560 11.35 -47.85 -32.16
N ALA A 561 11.10 -49.02 -32.76
CA ALA A 561 10.37 -50.13 -32.13
C ALA A 561 11.19 -50.94 -31.11
N TYR A 562 12.45 -50.55 -30.88
CA TYR A 562 13.38 -51.15 -29.93
C TYR A 562 13.92 -50.10 -28.94
N GLY A 563 13.20 -48.99 -28.76
CA GLY A 563 13.56 -47.90 -27.85
C GLY A 563 14.76 -47.05 -28.28
N LYS A 564 15.38 -47.33 -29.42
CA LYS A 564 16.62 -46.65 -29.81
C LYS A 564 16.30 -45.24 -30.29
N SER A 565 16.95 -44.27 -29.64
CA SER A 565 16.79 -42.86 -29.93
C SER A 565 17.63 -42.43 -31.14
N LYS A 566 17.02 -41.67 -32.05
CA LYS A 566 17.72 -40.85 -33.05
C LYS A 566 17.49 -39.39 -32.72
N THR A 567 18.54 -38.58 -32.79
CA THR A 567 18.47 -37.15 -32.53
C THR A 567 18.49 -36.32 -33.81
N ALA A 568 17.78 -35.21 -33.80
CA ALA A 568 17.82 -34.16 -34.80
C ALA A 568 17.71 -32.79 -34.11
N ASN A 569 17.95 -31.70 -34.83
CA ASN A 569 17.85 -30.34 -34.29
C ASN A 569 16.87 -29.50 -35.09
N LEU A 570 16.21 -28.57 -34.41
CA LEU A 570 15.42 -27.48 -34.98
C LEU A 570 15.92 -26.14 -34.42
N THR A 571 15.70 -25.06 -35.15
CA THR A 571 15.98 -23.69 -34.70
C THR A 571 14.67 -22.92 -34.57
N ALA A 572 14.31 -22.53 -33.35
CA ALA A 572 13.14 -21.68 -33.11
C ALA A 572 13.28 -20.35 -33.87
N GLN A 573 12.20 -19.89 -34.50
CA GLN A 573 12.12 -18.63 -35.23
C GLN A 573 11.01 -17.70 -34.73
N SER A 574 9.93 -18.27 -34.18
CA SER A 574 8.80 -17.50 -33.65
C SER A 574 8.02 -18.31 -32.62
N LEU A 575 7.08 -17.68 -31.91
CA LEU A 575 6.19 -18.36 -30.97
C LEU A 575 4.75 -17.82 -31.06
N TRP A 576 3.82 -18.60 -30.51
CA TRP A 576 2.41 -18.27 -30.36
C TRP A 576 1.93 -18.77 -29.00
N VAL A 577 1.05 -18.02 -28.34
CA VAL A 577 0.42 -18.41 -27.07
C VAL A 577 -1.09 -18.19 -27.17
N SER A 578 -1.87 -19.21 -26.79
CA SER A 578 -3.33 -19.11 -26.77
C SER A 578 -3.84 -18.23 -25.62
N GLU A 579 -5.12 -17.85 -25.71
CA GLU A 579 -5.84 -17.16 -24.63
C GLU A 579 -5.83 -17.88 -23.28
N SER A 580 -5.63 -19.20 -23.29
CA SER A 580 -5.55 -20.07 -22.11
C SER A 580 -4.11 -20.36 -21.64
N GLY A 581 -3.08 -20.00 -22.41
CA GLY A 581 -1.67 -20.27 -22.08
C GLY A 581 -1.03 -21.46 -22.82
N SER A 582 -1.68 -22.02 -23.85
CA SER A 582 -1.07 -23.07 -24.68
C SER A 582 0.03 -22.47 -25.56
N LEU A 583 1.28 -22.88 -25.35
CA LEU A 583 2.47 -22.37 -26.04
C LEU A 583 2.83 -23.24 -27.25
N LYS A 584 3.02 -22.61 -28.41
CA LYS A 584 3.62 -23.18 -29.62
C LYS A 584 4.87 -22.42 -30.03
N ILE A 585 5.84 -23.11 -30.61
CA ILE A 585 7.04 -22.52 -31.22
C ILE A 585 7.06 -22.91 -32.70
N LEU A 586 7.25 -21.92 -33.57
CA LEU A 586 7.59 -22.14 -34.98
C LEU A 586 9.10 -22.31 -35.07
N ALA A 587 9.55 -23.39 -35.72
CA ALA A 587 10.95 -23.67 -35.91
C ALA A 587 11.28 -24.06 -37.36
N THR A 588 12.53 -23.82 -37.77
CA THR A 588 13.10 -24.38 -39.00
C THR A 588 13.92 -25.62 -38.70
N GLY A 589 14.04 -26.50 -39.68
CA GLY A 589 14.94 -27.65 -39.65
C GLY A 589 15.14 -28.23 -41.04
N GLU A 590 16.04 -29.19 -41.18
CA GLU A 590 16.22 -29.92 -42.44
C GLU A 590 14.92 -30.62 -42.85
N VAL A 591 14.58 -30.60 -44.15
CA VAL A 591 13.41 -31.34 -44.66
C VAL A 591 13.58 -32.87 -44.55
N GLY A 592 14.81 -33.37 -44.38
CA GLY A 592 15.09 -34.80 -44.15
C GLY A 592 14.48 -35.35 -42.85
N LEU A 593 14.17 -34.49 -41.87
CA LEU A 593 13.51 -34.86 -40.62
C LEU A 593 12.02 -35.21 -40.82
N ALA A 594 11.33 -34.59 -41.78
CA ALA A 594 9.89 -34.77 -42.02
C ALA A 594 9.44 -36.24 -42.17
N PRO A 595 10.06 -37.09 -43.03
CA PRO A 595 9.71 -38.51 -43.10
C PRO A 595 10.05 -39.26 -41.80
N LEU A 596 11.12 -38.88 -41.10
CA LEU A 596 11.54 -39.54 -39.86
C LEU A 596 10.52 -39.35 -38.73
N LEU A 597 9.84 -38.18 -38.66
CA LEU A 597 8.74 -37.95 -37.71
C LEU A 597 7.65 -39.03 -37.84
N SER A 598 7.31 -39.42 -39.07
CA SER A 598 6.31 -40.45 -39.35
C SER A 598 6.75 -41.90 -39.08
N THR A 599 8.04 -42.11 -38.79
CA THR A 599 8.60 -43.43 -38.43
C THR A 599 8.84 -43.60 -36.92
N SER A 600 8.55 -42.58 -36.12
CA SER A 600 8.67 -42.65 -34.65
C SER A 600 7.49 -43.44 -34.07
N THR A 601 7.76 -44.43 -33.21
CA THR A 601 6.73 -45.31 -32.62
C THR A 601 5.85 -44.59 -31.61
N ILE A 602 6.39 -43.54 -31.00
CA ILE A 602 5.67 -42.57 -30.17
C ILE A 602 5.85 -41.16 -30.72
N ALA A 603 5.03 -40.22 -30.25
CA ALA A 603 5.19 -38.81 -30.57
C ALA A 603 6.65 -38.36 -30.32
N PRO A 604 7.31 -37.63 -31.25
CA PRO A 604 8.70 -37.22 -31.06
C PRO A 604 8.87 -36.22 -29.91
N LEU A 605 9.88 -36.42 -29.07
CA LEU A 605 10.21 -35.54 -27.94
C LEU A 605 10.97 -34.30 -28.45
N VAL A 606 10.62 -33.11 -27.94
CA VAL A 606 11.37 -31.87 -28.21
C VAL A 606 11.81 -31.25 -26.89
N THR A 607 13.07 -30.79 -26.80
CA THR A 607 13.67 -30.17 -25.60
C THR A 607 14.51 -28.94 -25.96
N SER A 608 14.34 -27.84 -25.22
CA SER A 608 15.13 -26.61 -25.40
C SER A 608 16.47 -26.59 -24.62
N GLY A 609 16.72 -27.60 -23.79
CA GLY A 609 17.89 -27.68 -22.91
C GLY A 609 19.11 -28.40 -23.51
N GLY A 610 19.06 -28.78 -24.78
CA GLY A 610 19.93 -29.81 -25.34
C GLY A 610 19.39 -31.22 -25.05
N ALA A 611 20.27 -32.23 -25.10
CA ALA A 611 19.89 -33.62 -24.88
C ALA A 611 19.28 -33.84 -23.48
N PHE A 612 18.19 -34.58 -23.41
CA PHE A 612 17.59 -34.99 -22.15
C PHE A 612 18.53 -35.99 -21.45
N ALA A 613 18.91 -35.71 -20.20
CA ALA A 613 19.80 -36.54 -19.41
C ALA A 613 19.01 -37.20 -18.26
N PRO A 614 18.78 -38.53 -18.28
CA PRO A 614 18.20 -39.25 -17.15
C PRO A 614 19.01 -39.06 -15.86
N PRO A 615 18.40 -39.21 -14.67
CA PRO A 615 19.16 -39.34 -13.44
C PRO A 615 20.00 -40.63 -13.45
N SER A 616 21.09 -40.64 -12.69
CA SER A 616 21.92 -41.83 -12.52
C SER A 616 21.17 -42.94 -11.77
N SER A 617 20.80 -44.00 -12.48
CA SER A 617 20.37 -45.27 -11.88
C SER A 617 21.58 -46.16 -11.56
N THR A 618 21.44 -47.05 -10.57
CA THR A 618 22.45 -48.08 -10.25
C THR A 618 21.79 -49.45 -10.26
N ALA A 619 22.40 -50.44 -10.92
CA ALA A 619 21.92 -51.81 -10.85
C ALA A 619 21.95 -52.34 -9.40
N VAL A 620 20.91 -53.08 -9.03
CA VAL A 620 20.72 -53.68 -7.70
C VAL A 620 20.87 -55.19 -7.84
N ASP A 621 21.72 -55.79 -6.99
CA ASP A 621 21.74 -57.23 -6.80
C ASP A 621 20.48 -57.64 -6.03
N TRP A 622 19.67 -58.55 -6.58
CA TRP A 622 18.49 -59.08 -5.91
C TRP A 622 18.82 -59.67 -4.52
N GLN A 623 20.05 -60.15 -4.30
CA GLN A 623 20.49 -60.72 -3.02
C GLN A 623 20.62 -59.69 -1.87
N ILE A 624 20.72 -58.38 -2.17
CA ILE A 624 20.75 -57.33 -1.14
C ILE A 624 19.39 -56.70 -0.85
N VAL A 625 18.32 -57.13 -1.54
CA VAL A 625 16.96 -56.67 -1.31
C VAL A 625 16.30 -57.53 -0.21
N ALA A 626 15.52 -56.93 0.67
CA ALA A 626 14.83 -57.66 1.73
C ALA A 626 13.82 -58.68 1.13
N PRO A 627 13.76 -59.94 1.60
CA PRO A 627 12.89 -60.97 1.01
C PRO A 627 11.41 -60.57 0.90
N GLU A 628 10.86 -59.86 1.89
CA GLU A 628 9.49 -59.33 1.83
C GLU A 628 9.29 -58.30 0.71
N THR A 629 10.31 -57.48 0.42
CA THR A 629 10.30 -56.52 -0.69
C THR A 629 10.37 -57.25 -2.03
N ILE A 630 11.22 -58.28 -2.16
CA ILE A 630 11.27 -59.13 -3.36
C ILE A 630 9.91 -59.77 -3.62
N GLU A 631 9.31 -60.40 -2.61
CA GLU A 631 7.99 -61.04 -2.76
C GLU A 631 6.92 -60.05 -3.25
N ARG A 632 6.89 -58.83 -2.71
CA ARG A 632 5.92 -57.80 -3.12
C ARG A 632 6.16 -57.31 -4.55
N ILE A 633 7.42 -57.10 -4.96
CA ILE A 633 7.78 -56.73 -6.34
C ILE A 633 7.33 -57.82 -7.31
N ILE A 634 7.69 -59.08 -7.03
CA ILE A 634 7.32 -60.25 -7.85
C ILE A 634 5.80 -60.39 -7.95
N ARG A 635 5.06 -60.35 -6.84
CA ARG A 635 3.58 -60.48 -6.84
C ARG A 635 2.91 -59.34 -7.60
N SER A 636 3.35 -58.11 -7.40
CA SER A 636 2.78 -56.93 -8.09
C SER A 636 3.02 -57.01 -9.60
N MET A 637 4.24 -57.37 -10.00
CA MET A 637 4.63 -57.49 -11.40
C MET A 637 3.95 -58.67 -12.11
N TYR A 638 3.88 -59.83 -11.46
CA TYR A 638 3.14 -60.99 -11.95
C TYR A 638 1.67 -60.63 -12.21
N SER A 639 1.04 -59.90 -11.28
CA SER A 639 -0.32 -59.38 -11.46
C SER A 639 -0.45 -58.46 -12.68
N GLU A 640 0.43 -57.47 -12.87
CA GLU A 640 0.33 -56.54 -14.01
C GLU A 640 0.57 -57.22 -15.37
N LEU A 641 1.56 -58.13 -15.45
CA LEU A 641 1.82 -58.88 -16.68
C LEU A 641 0.73 -59.92 -16.96
N GLN A 642 0.21 -60.61 -15.95
CA GLN A 642 -0.90 -61.57 -16.10
C GLN A 642 -2.20 -60.88 -16.55
N ARG A 643 -2.51 -59.69 -16.02
CA ARG A 643 -3.65 -58.85 -16.49
C ARG A 643 -3.56 -58.48 -17.98
N ASN A 644 -2.34 -58.42 -18.52
CA ASN A 644 -2.07 -58.11 -19.93
C ASN A 644 -1.71 -59.36 -20.75
N GLY A 645 -1.92 -60.57 -20.20
CA GLY A 645 -1.78 -61.85 -20.91
C GLY A 645 -0.35 -62.34 -21.13
N GLN A 646 0.64 -61.79 -20.43
CA GLN A 646 2.08 -62.01 -20.67
C GLN A 646 2.75 -63.04 -19.75
N VAL A 647 2.01 -63.72 -18.87
CA VAL A 647 2.57 -64.76 -17.99
C VAL A 647 1.82 -66.07 -18.14
N SER A 648 2.57 -67.12 -18.48
CA SER A 648 2.11 -68.51 -18.61
C SER A 648 2.83 -69.48 -17.66
N LEU A 649 3.78 -68.97 -16.87
CA LEU A 649 4.51 -69.69 -15.81
C LEU A 649 3.76 -69.57 -14.48
N GLU A 650 3.99 -70.53 -13.57
CA GLU A 650 3.59 -70.35 -12.16
C GLU A 650 4.48 -69.31 -11.46
N ILE A 651 3.97 -68.71 -10.38
CA ILE A 651 4.62 -67.54 -9.76
C ILE A 651 6.00 -67.85 -9.16
N GLU A 652 6.23 -69.08 -8.72
CA GLU A 652 7.53 -69.57 -8.24
C GLU A 652 8.58 -69.63 -9.38
N GLU A 653 8.20 -70.12 -10.56
CA GLU A 653 9.07 -70.19 -11.73
C GLU A 653 9.36 -68.79 -12.29
N PHE A 654 8.33 -67.94 -12.35
CA PHE A 654 8.46 -66.53 -12.71
C PHE A 654 9.42 -65.79 -11.76
N SER A 655 9.33 -66.03 -10.44
CA SER A 655 10.21 -65.44 -9.43
C SER A 655 11.69 -65.76 -9.68
N ILE A 656 12.00 -66.99 -10.12
CA ILE A 656 13.36 -67.43 -10.47
C ILE A 656 13.83 -66.73 -11.75
N LEU A 657 12.99 -66.69 -12.79
CA LEU A 657 13.31 -66.05 -14.07
C LEU A 657 13.67 -64.57 -13.88
N VAL A 658 12.84 -63.82 -13.16
CA VAL A 658 13.06 -62.39 -12.88
C VAL A 658 14.41 -62.17 -12.21
N GLN A 659 14.68 -62.87 -11.11
CA GLN A 659 15.88 -62.65 -10.29
C GLN A 659 17.18 -63.06 -11.01
N GLN A 660 17.10 -63.92 -12.02
CA GLN A 660 18.26 -64.37 -12.80
C GLN A 660 18.47 -63.60 -14.12
N GLN A 661 17.42 -63.02 -14.71
CA GLN A 661 17.47 -62.47 -16.07
C GLN A 661 17.13 -60.98 -16.16
N TRP A 662 16.45 -60.40 -15.17
CA TRP A 662 15.93 -59.03 -15.25
C TRP A 662 16.65 -58.10 -14.27
N THR A 663 17.20 -57.00 -14.79
CA THR A 663 17.97 -56.02 -14.03
C THR A 663 17.05 -55.10 -13.23
N LEU A 664 17.10 -55.20 -11.90
CA LEU A 664 16.49 -54.21 -11.03
C LEU A 664 17.41 -52.99 -10.92
N LEU A 665 16.85 -51.78 -11.07
CA LEU A 665 17.55 -50.51 -10.92
C LEU A 665 17.12 -49.83 -9.62
N SER A 666 18.08 -49.28 -8.89
CA SER A 666 17.87 -48.32 -7.81
C SER A 666 17.93 -46.92 -8.42
N VAL A 667 16.89 -46.12 -8.20
CA VAL A 667 16.79 -44.74 -8.68
C VAL A 667 16.09 -43.87 -7.63
N ASN A 668 16.52 -42.63 -7.48
CA ASN A 668 15.92 -41.66 -6.57
C ASN A 668 14.87 -40.84 -7.33
N LEU A 669 13.59 -41.19 -7.18
CA LEU A 669 12.47 -40.52 -7.86
C LEU A 669 11.92 -39.38 -6.99
N ASP A 670 11.83 -39.60 -5.68
CA ASP A 670 11.22 -38.68 -4.73
C ASP A 670 12.13 -37.51 -4.28
N GLY A 671 13.45 -37.68 -4.32
CA GLY A 671 14.44 -36.70 -3.86
C GLY A 671 14.77 -36.77 -2.36
N PHE A 672 14.09 -37.62 -1.57
CA PHE A 672 14.22 -37.74 -0.12
C PHE A 672 15.22 -38.82 0.33
N GLY A 673 15.90 -39.49 -0.61
CA GLY A 673 17.09 -40.29 -0.34
C GLY A 673 16.87 -41.74 0.07
N LYS A 674 15.62 -42.22 0.03
CA LYS A 674 15.34 -43.66 -0.15
C LYS A 674 15.38 -43.96 -1.65
N PRO A 675 16.05 -45.02 -2.13
CA PRO A 675 15.93 -45.45 -3.51
C PRO A 675 14.56 -46.13 -3.74
N GLU A 676 13.86 -45.71 -4.79
CA GLU A 676 12.84 -46.54 -5.42
C GLU A 676 13.50 -47.61 -6.30
N TYR A 677 12.75 -48.67 -6.57
CA TYR A 677 13.13 -49.70 -7.53
C TYR A 677 12.43 -49.44 -8.86
N LEU A 678 13.21 -49.37 -9.93
CA LEU A 678 12.75 -49.27 -11.31
C LEU A 678 13.17 -50.52 -12.07
N LEU A 679 12.25 -51.07 -12.86
CA LEU A 679 12.48 -52.16 -13.77
C LEU A 679 12.21 -51.65 -15.19
N LEU A 680 13.16 -51.84 -16.10
CA LEU A 680 13.02 -51.54 -17.51
C LEU A 680 13.04 -52.87 -18.27
N LEU A 681 11.95 -53.20 -18.96
CA LEU A 681 11.76 -54.45 -19.67
C LEU A 681 11.89 -54.24 -21.18
N ASP A 682 12.91 -54.86 -21.77
CA ASP A 682 13.10 -54.88 -23.22
C ASP A 682 12.15 -55.89 -23.89
N ARG A 683 11.94 -55.73 -25.20
CA ARG A 683 11.05 -56.59 -26.00
C ARG A 683 11.42 -58.08 -25.98
N GLU A 684 12.69 -58.39 -25.70
CA GLU A 684 13.17 -59.78 -25.54
C GLU A 684 12.71 -60.42 -24.22
N GLN A 685 12.31 -59.63 -23.23
CA GLN A 685 11.83 -60.07 -21.91
C GLN A 685 10.29 -60.16 -21.85
N VAL A 686 9.59 -59.23 -22.51
CA VAL A 686 8.11 -59.19 -22.62
C VAL A 686 7.73 -58.59 -23.99
N ASP A 687 6.89 -59.28 -24.80
CA ASP A 687 6.40 -58.74 -26.09
C ASP A 687 4.88 -58.51 -26.09
N LEU A 688 4.51 -57.24 -25.85
CA LEU A 688 3.15 -56.69 -25.94
C LEU A 688 2.78 -56.14 -27.34
N GLY A 689 3.56 -56.48 -28.38
CA GLY A 689 3.32 -56.06 -29.77
C GLY A 689 3.95 -54.70 -30.11
N ASP A 690 3.23 -53.91 -30.91
CA ASP A 690 3.69 -52.62 -31.43
C ASP A 690 3.59 -51.50 -30.37
N ARG A 691 4.38 -51.65 -29.31
CA ARG A 691 4.51 -50.69 -28.21
C ARG A 691 5.87 -50.00 -28.20
N HIS A 692 5.96 -48.94 -27.40
CA HIS A 692 7.23 -48.40 -26.98
C HIS A 692 7.96 -49.37 -26.04
N TYR A 693 9.28 -49.41 -26.14
CA TYR A 693 10.17 -50.17 -25.27
C TYR A 693 11.36 -49.28 -24.85
N PRO A 694 11.99 -49.53 -23.69
CA PRO A 694 11.60 -50.51 -22.68
C PRO A 694 10.29 -50.13 -21.97
N LEU A 695 9.60 -51.13 -21.41
CA LEU A 695 8.44 -50.94 -20.54
C LEU A 695 8.91 -50.67 -19.11
N ALA A 696 8.38 -49.65 -18.44
CA ALA A 696 8.77 -49.29 -17.09
C ALA A 696 7.76 -49.76 -16.03
N ILE A 697 8.30 -50.39 -14.98
CA ILE A 697 7.55 -50.71 -13.75
C ILE A 697 8.35 -50.18 -12.55
N ALA A 698 7.74 -49.33 -11.72
CA ALA A 698 8.40 -48.71 -10.57
C ALA A 698 7.72 -49.06 -9.24
N PHE A 699 8.50 -49.20 -8.18
CA PHE A 699 8.09 -49.66 -6.86
C PHE A 699 8.76 -48.84 -5.73
N THR A 700 8.12 -48.76 -4.56
CA THR A 700 8.77 -48.20 -3.36
C THR A 700 9.89 -49.10 -2.85
N SER A 701 10.73 -48.58 -1.93
CA SER A 701 11.72 -49.35 -1.18
C SER A 701 11.12 -50.55 -0.40
N GLU A 702 9.82 -50.54 -0.13
CA GLU A 702 9.05 -51.59 0.54
C GLU A 702 8.32 -52.54 -0.45
N GLY A 703 8.57 -52.39 -1.76
CA GLY A 703 8.09 -53.27 -2.83
C GLY A 703 6.69 -53.00 -3.35
N SER A 704 6.05 -51.90 -2.94
CA SER A 704 4.70 -51.52 -3.38
C SER A 704 4.75 -50.85 -4.76
N LEU A 705 3.87 -51.24 -5.69
CA LEU A 705 3.77 -50.66 -7.03
C LEU A 705 3.46 -49.15 -7.00
N LEU A 706 4.29 -48.35 -7.67
CA LEU A 706 4.10 -46.91 -7.89
C LEU A 706 3.65 -46.59 -9.32
N PHE A 707 4.12 -47.35 -10.30
CA PHE A 707 3.86 -47.10 -11.72
C PHE A 707 3.98 -48.38 -12.55
N SER A 708 3.16 -48.51 -13.60
CA SER A 708 3.38 -49.46 -14.69
C SER A 708 2.79 -48.95 -16.01
N ASP A 709 3.57 -48.99 -17.10
CA ASP A 709 3.09 -48.74 -18.47
C ASP A 709 2.67 -50.03 -19.21
N VAL A 710 2.72 -51.18 -18.55
CA VAL A 710 2.29 -52.50 -19.09
C VAL A 710 0.82 -52.46 -19.55
N SER A 711 0.00 -51.55 -19.03
CA SER A 711 -1.37 -51.29 -19.52
C SER A 711 -1.47 -50.50 -20.84
N GLY A 712 -0.42 -49.77 -21.23
CA GLY A 712 -0.36 -48.95 -22.45
C GLY A 712 -1.10 -47.60 -22.40
N GLY A 713 -1.95 -47.35 -21.38
CA GLY A 713 -2.73 -46.11 -21.26
C GLY A 713 -1.91 -44.87 -20.83
N ARG A 714 -0.67 -45.08 -20.40
CA ARG A 714 0.32 -44.07 -20.02
C ARG A 714 1.69 -44.70 -20.20
N ILE A 715 2.53 -44.15 -21.07
CA ILE A 715 3.87 -44.67 -21.37
C ILE A 715 4.89 -43.92 -20.51
N TRP A 716 5.84 -44.62 -19.88
CA TRP A 716 6.99 -43.98 -19.25
C TRP A 716 7.97 -43.50 -20.32
N ILE A 717 8.58 -42.35 -20.11
CA ILE A 717 9.60 -41.82 -21.01
C ILE A 717 10.91 -41.67 -20.24
N ASP A 718 10.89 -40.96 -19.11
CA ASP A 718 12.06 -40.82 -18.24
C ASP A 718 11.65 -40.24 -16.86
N VAL A 719 12.60 -40.15 -15.93
CA VAL A 719 12.47 -39.33 -14.71
C VAL A 719 12.83 -37.89 -15.04
N LEU A 720 12.12 -36.91 -14.49
CA LEU A 720 12.37 -35.51 -14.81
C LEU A 720 13.63 -34.96 -14.07
N PRO A 721 14.57 -34.29 -14.78
CA PRO A 721 15.78 -33.75 -14.18
C PRO A 721 15.46 -32.80 -13.03
N SER A 722 16.11 -33.05 -11.89
CA SER A 722 15.92 -32.33 -10.62
C SER A 722 14.52 -32.44 -10.00
N SER A 723 13.75 -33.49 -10.30
CA SER A 723 12.55 -33.85 -9.52
C SER A 723 12.86 -33.89 -8.02
N THR A 724 12.04 -33.19 -7.22
CA THR A 724 12.04 -33.22 -5.75
C THR A 724 10.69 -33.65 -5.17
N GLU A 725 9.82 -34.24 -6.01
CA GLU A 725 8.42 -34.55 -5.68
C GLU A 725 7.90 -35.83 -6.40
N GLY A 726 8.78 -36.76 -6.77
CA GLY A 726 8.36 -37.97 -7.50
C GLY A 726 7.85 -37.68 -8.92
N GLN A 727 8.36 -36.64 -9.57
CA GLN A 727 7.92 -36.18 -10.89
C GLN A 727 8.64 -36.95 -12.02
N ILE A 728 7.86 -37.62 -12.85
CA ILE A 728 8.33 -38.37 -14.03
C ILE A 728 7.71 -37.81 -15.32
N LEU A 729 8.42 -38.00 -16.43
CA LEU A 729 7.95 -37.69 -17.78
C LEU A 729 7.19 -38.88 -18.32
N THR A 730 5.91 -38.67 -18.62
CA THR A 730 5.06 -39.70 -19.24
C THR A 730 4.43 -39.18 -20.52
N LEU A 731 4.16 -40.08 -21.46
CA LEU A 731 3.40 -39.80 -22.67
C LEU A 731 2.01 -40.41 -22.54
N ARG A 732 0.99 -39.60 -22.77
CA ARG A 732 -0.42 -39.99 -22.75
C ARG A 732 -1.18 -39.25 -23.84
N ASP A 733 -2.05 -39.95 -24.58
CA ASP A 733 -2.94 -39.36 -25.58
C ASP A 733 -2.19 -38.45 -26.61
N GLY A 734 -0.94 -38.82 -26.94
CA GLY A 734 -0.06 -38.08 -27.84
C GLY A 734 0.63 -36.84 -27.25
N ARG A 735 0.58 -36.63 -25.93
CA ARG A 735 1.13 -35.46 -25.22
C ARG A 735 1.99 -35.87 -24.04
N TYR A 736 3.06 -35.10 -23.78
CA TYR A 736 3.89 -35.27 -22.60
C TYR A 736 3.25 -34.61 -21.39
N GLU A 737 3.13 -35.34 -20.28
CA GLU A 737 2.67 -34.80 -19.01
C GLU A 737 3.55 -35.26 -17.83
N VAL A 738 3.72 -34.36 -16.86
CA VAL A 738 4.31 -34.64 -15.55
C VAL A 738 3.33 -35.52 -14.78
N TRP A 739 3.75 -36.74 -14.46
CA TRP A 739 3.07 -37.59 -13.50
C TRP A 739 3.80 -37.52 -12.16
N ARG A 740 3.04 -37.46 -11.07
CA ARG A 740 3.55 -37.52 -9.69
C ARG A 740 3.31 -38.94 -9.17
N LEU A 741 4.36 -39.56 -8.64
CA LEU A 741 4.29 -40.92 -8.08
C LEU A 741 3.70 -40.96 -6.66
N ARG A 742 3.46 -39.81 -6.03
CA ARG A 742 2.90 -39.62 -4.68
C ARG A 742 2.05 -38.36 -4.61
#